data_AF-A0A958KK12-F1
#
_entry.id   AF-A0A958KK12-F1
#
_cell.length_a   1.000
_cell.length_b   1.000
_cell.length_c   1.000
_cell.angle_alpha   90.00
_cell.angle_beta   90.00
_cell.angle_gamma   90.00
#
_symmetry.space_group_name_H-M   'P 1'
#
loop_
_entity.id
_entity.type
_entity.pdbx_description
1 polymer ?
#
loop_
_entity_poly.entity_id
_entity_poly.type
_entity_poly.pdbx_seq_one_letter_code
_entity_poly.pdbx_strand_id
1 'polypeptide(L)'
;MSYDYSKRILQLRQQTDEERAGRWTFARSFFIACTLIAVLFVALRFVAPSDAVYVDQTGQTSGLDGVADRLRTDQQAPEEPVKRSWQERTKLEIQERYEWLSSAIFGDSQAQNYLAYSEWVIDLVVGSNPPIEPESMFDMAGWVQAVRYAFAGALLRIGFLFIGYWKLWIIAVVVSYFGARRIFKPTPTDDMLGICNPGKGPYYSGIWGKLKPNNSFSGTDFACPSLACPNMVQKTVVAKHKAYSVLKQYGASNETNIGLLQVILAYPKYPSFVPEERSADESVDQDPSDEDFQPVGIASTDCATIEQAALSNLSAALEAHQTLRRYKEMIERTGRLDDEEAHFRRHDKAIKHVAESMSPLGAILLNALTPGQAEAIAELPPTAIATAVLAIEAGKVLTFEEIEPGTYSQISLFPHLQARAVMQSIPSYIRDYDGDMRYQIRQAIYASRRHGDFGRTFLPMTMQAPSRALRDWLEVFYAAEDVRQETAHLVALDAHIAELHANWRNELSRKIKTVLGGVGVEEKDHCTSVTSHLWLGVPFKSVVLMPLRGLLRVALSGISDFRQKRIIELIELTRSRTASLSSSAGLPGFKRQAEEVSSGGLKGTGVTRKLADSEADREIAVQWLVVRRMLTKYNWLSTRVGDDAVPVDGILLGILTLEVGEDQHSEVVPMDALVPLRQRRFQQLLGEGWAREYYDDAPKERDVIIVTEVEEFDEAVQRRIKELRDGTSNVPPAITA
;
A
#
# COMPACT_ATOMS: atom_id res chain seq x y z
N MET A 1 9.87 -9.49 -28.94
CA MET A 1 9.54 -9.49 -27.49
C MET A 1 10.33 -10.61 -26.82
N SER A 2 11.40 -10.30 -26.09
CA SER A 2 12.08 -11.29 -25.24
C SER A 2 11.48 -11.23 -23.84
N TYR A 3 11.03 -12.38 -23.35
CA TYR A 3 10.55 -12.54 -21.97
C TYR A 3 11.77 -12.50 -21.05
N ASP A 4 11.83 -11.58 -20.10
CA ASP A 4 13.04 -11.40 -19.26
C ASP A 4 13.11 -12.47 -18.16
N TYR A 5 13.66 -13.63 -18.52
CA TYR A 5 13.86 -14.79 -17.66
C TYR A 5 14.73 -14.49 -16.44
N SER A 6 15.59 -13.48 -16.50
CA SER A 6 16.55 -13.14 -15.43
C SER A 6 15.83 -12.76 -14.13
N LYS A 7 14.76 -11.96 -14.24
CA LYS A 7 14.00 -11.42 -13.11
C LYS A 7 13.23 -12.52 -12.36
N ARG A 8 12.76 -13.55 -13.08
CA ARG A 8 12.03 -14.68 -12.49
C ARG A 8 12.95 -15.70 -11.83
N ILE A 9 14.15 -15.90 -12.38
CA ILE A 9 15.20 -16.72 -11.75
C ILE A 9 15.67 -16.07 -10.45
N LEU A 10 15.79 -14.74 -10.41
CA LEU A 10 16.16 -14.01 -9.20
C LEU A 10 15.12 -14.17 -8.08
N GLN A 11 13.82 -14.05 -8.41
CA GLN A 11 12.72 -14.25 -7.46
C GLN A 11 12.64 -15.68 -6.93
N LEU A 12 12.85 -16.69 -7.79
CA LEU A 12 12.87 -18.10 -7.36
C LEU A 12 14.05 -18.40 -6.44
N ARG A 13 15.22 -17.82 -6.72
CA ARG A 13 16.39 -17.94 -5.84
C ARG A 13 16.12 -17.34 -4.46
N GLN A 14 15.48 -16.18 -4.42
CA GLN A 14 15.13 -15.46 -3.19
C GLN A 14 14.17 -16.28 -2.31
N GLN A 15 13.13 -16.86 -2.90
CA GLN A 15 12.20 -17.75 -2.19
C GLN A 15 12.89 -19.01 -1.65
N THR A 16 13.86 -19.54 -2.40
CA THR A 16 14.62 -20.74 -1.99
C THR A 16 15.55 -20.45 -0.80
N ASP A 17 16.15 -19.26 -0.77
CA ASP A 17 17.06 -18.84 0.30
C ASP A 17 16.28 -18.50 1.60
N GLU A 18 15.08 -17.93 1.49
CA GLU A 18 14.16 -17.71 2.63
C GLU A 18 13.71 -19.03 3.27
N GLU A 19 13.33 -20.03 2.45
CA GLU A 19 13.00 -21.36 2.97
C GLU A 19 14.18 -22.04 3.67
N ARG A 20 15.40 -21.88 3.15
CA ARG A 20 16.61 -22.45 3.76
C ARG A 20 16.94 -21.79 5.10
N ALA A 21 16.80 -20.47 5.22
CA ALA A 21 17.02 -19.75 6.46
C ALA A 21 16.06 -20.19 7.58
N GLY A 22 14.78 -20.38 7.24
CA GLY A 22 13.77 -20.90 8.17
C GLY A 22 14.04 -22.34 8.64
N ARG A 23 14.47 -23.23 7.74
CA ARG A 23 14.84 -24.62 8.09
C ARG A 23 16.08 -24.69 8.99
N TRP A 24 17.05 -23.79 8.80
CA TRP A 24 18.25 -23.72 9.64
C TRP A 24 17.98 -23.23 11.08
N THR A 25 17.06 -22.28 11.24
CA THR A 25 16.66 -21.80 12.57
C THR A 25 15.90 -22.88 13.33
N PHE A 26 14.98 -23.58 12.68
CA PHE A 26 14.25 -24.69 13.28
C PHE A 26 15.17 -25.85 13.70
N ALA A 27 16.11 -26.26 12.84
CA ALA A 27 17.06 -27.34 13.15
C ALA A 27 17.93 -27.01 14.37
N ARG A 28 18.42 -25.76 14.49
CA ARG A 28 19.20 -25.32 15.65
C ARG A 28 18.39 -25.37 16.96
N SER A 29 17.16 -24.86 16.94
CA SER A 29 16.28 -24.89 18.12
C SER A 29 15.94 -26.32 18.55
N PHE A 30 15.69 -27.22 17.59
CA PHE A 30 15.43 -28.63 17.84
C PHE A 30 16.63 -29.34 18.49
N PHE A 31 17.84 -29.16 17.96
CA PHE A 31 19.04 -29.79 18.51
C PHE A 31 19.37 -29.30 19.92
N ILE A 32 19.17 -28.01 20.21
CA ILE A 32 19.35 -27.43 21.56
C ILE A 32 18.36 -28.04 22.56
N ALA A 33 17.09 -28.20 22.16
CA ALA A 33 16.08 -28.83 23.01
C ALA A 33 16.42 -30.30 23.30
N CYS A 34 16.83 -31.08 22.29
CA CYS A 34 17.22 -32.47 22.47
C CYS A 34 18.47 -32.63 23.36
N THR A 35 19.45 -31.74 23.25
CA THR A 35 20.64 -31.77 24.12
C THR A 35 20.30 -31.44 25.57
N LEU A 36 19.41 -30.48 25.83
CA LEU A 36 18.96 -30.19 27.20
C LEU A 36 18.21 -31.37 27.82
N ILE A 37 17.36 -32.06 27.05
CA ILE A 37 16.65 -33.27 27.51
C ILE A 37 17.64 -34.41 27.81
N ALA A 38 18.63 -34.61 26.94
CA ALA A 38 19.66 -35.65 27.16
C ALA A 38 20.50 -35.38 28.40
N VAL A 39 20.91 -34.12 28.64
CA VAL A 39 21.64 -33.72 29.85
C VAL A 39 20.79 -33.93 31.10
N LEU A 40 19.49 -33.64 31.05
CA LEU A 40 18.56 -33.88 32.15
C LEU A 40 18.46 -35.38 32.48
N PHE A 41 18.38 -36.24 31.47
CA PHE A 41 18.33 -37.69 31.64
C PHE A 41 19.61 -38.26 32.26
N VAL A 42 20.77 -37.76 31.82
CA VAL A 42 22.06 -38.15 32.39
C VAL A 42 22.17 -37.69 33.84
N ALA A 43 21.77 -36.45 34.15
CA ALA A 43 21.77 -35.93 35.51
C ALA A 43 20.83 -36.74 36.43
N LEU A 44 19.64 -37.12 35.96
CA LEU A 44 18.71 -37.95 36.72
C LEU A 44 19.26 -39.35 37.01
N ARG A 45 20.04 -39.92 36.08
CA ARG A 45 20.70 -41.23 36.26
C ARG A 45 21.78 -41.23 37.34
N PHE A 46 22.47 -40.10 37.56
CA PHE A 46 23.51 -39.98 38.60
C PHE A 46 22.96 -39.59 39.98
N VAL A 47 21.71 -39.12 40.07
CA VAL A 47 21.10 -38.64 41.32
C VAL A 47 20.17 -39.69 41.96
N ALA A 48 19.84 -40.77 41.25
CA ALA A 48 19.08 -41.89 41.82
C ALA A 48 20.03 -42.96 42.41
N PRO A 49 20.12 -43.13 43.75
CA PRO A 49 20.81 -44.27 44.34
C PRO A 49 20.01 -45.55 44.05
N SER A 50 20.68 -46.59 43.55
CA SER A 50 20.07 -47.88 43.18
C SER A 50 19.58 -48.71 44.38
N ASP A 51 19.91 -48.32 45.62
CA ASP A 51 19.89 -49.25 46.76
C ASP A 51 18.94 -48.84 47.91
N ALA A 52 17.91 -48.02 47.66
CA ALA A 52 17.11 -47.46 48.75
C ALA A 52 15.58 -47.59 48.58
N VAL A 53 15.05 -48.82 48.58
CA VAL A 53 13.76 -49.17 49.23
C VAL A 53 13.76 -50.68 49.56
N TYR A 54 14.30 -51.08 50.71
CA TYR A 54 13.89 -52.32 51.39
C TYR A 54 13.19 -51.87 52.67
N VAL A 55 11.85 -51.86 52.66
CA VAL A 55 11.04 -51.66 53.86
C VAL A 55 10.59 -53.04 54.31
N ASP A 56 11.15 -53.45 55.44
CA ASP A 56 10.88 -54.67 56.18
C ASP A 56 9.41 -54.70 56.64
N GLN A 57 8.61 -55.60 56.07
CA GLN A 57 7.33 -56.04 56.65
C GLN A 57 7.45 -57.53 56.97
N THR A 58 8.09 -57.81 58.09
CA THR A 58 7.98 -59.06 58.82
C THR A 58 6.55 -59.22 59.35
N GLY A 59 5.82 -60.19 58.78
CA GLY A 59 4.54 -60.64 59.31
C GLY A 59 3.83 -61.59 58.35
N GLN A 60 4.03 -62.90 58.56
CA GLN A 60 3.37 -64.04 57.88
C GLN A 60 3.91 -64.45 56.50
N THR A 61 5.04 -65.15 56.47
CA THR A 61 5.46 -65.96 55.30
C THR A 61 5.89 -67.39 55.68
N SER A 62 5.46 -67.94 56.81
CA SER A 62 5.73 -69.34 57.16
C SER A 62 4.86 -70.38 56.40
N GLY A 63 4.06 -69.95 55.43
CA GLY A 63 3.19 -70.83 54.64
C GLY A 63 3.64 -71.13 53.21
N LEU A 64 4.56 -70.35 52.63
CA LEU A 64 4.80 -70.35 51.17
C LEU A 64 6.17 -70.90 50.74
N ASP A 65 7.18 -70.94 51.61
CA ASP A 65 8.46 -71.61 51.31
C ASP A 65 8.28 -73.12 51.07
N GLY A 66 7.23 -73.73 51.66
CA GLY A 66 6.88 -75.13 51.43
C GLY A 66 6.30 -75.43 50.04
N VAL A 67 5.89 -74.43 49.27
CA VAL A 67 5.27 -74.60 47.94
C VAL A 67 6.35 -74.57 46.85
N ALA A 68 7.33 -73.67 46.96
CA ALA A 68 8.48 -73.61 46.05
C ALA A 68 9.36 -74.87 46.14
N ASP A 69 9.54 -75.44 47.34
CA ASP A 69 10.30 -76.69 47.52
C ASP A 69 9.56 -77.92 46.98
N ARG A 70 8.22 -77.96 47.07
CA ARG A 70 7.40 -79.05 46.47
C ARG A 70 7.49 -79.07 44.95
N LEU A 71 7.54 -77.90 44.30
CA LEU A 71 7.70 -77.81 42.84
C LEU A 71 9.11 -78.21 42.37
N ARG A 72 10.13 -78.06 43.24
CA ARG A 72 11.50 -78.51 42.96
C ARG A 72 11.73 -80.01 43.16
N THR A 73 10.94 -80.68 44.01
CA THR A 73 11.15 -82.12 44.30
C THR A 73 10.65 -83.06 43.20
N ASP A 74 9.72 -82.62 42.34
CA ASP A 74 9.13 -83.45 41.27
C ASP A 74 9.99 -83.53 39.97
N GLN A 75 11.18 -82.91 39.93
CA GLN A 75 12.00 -82.84 38.70
C GLN A 75 13.26 -83.72 38.67
N GLN A 76 13.43 -84.69 39.57
CA GLN A 76 14.56 -85.64 39.52
C GLN A 76 14.18 -87.03 39.01
N ALA A 77 14.00 -87.17 37.69
CA ALA A 77 14.31 -88.38 36.93
C ALA A 77 14.41 -88.06 35.43
N PRO A 78 15.45 -88.48 34.69
CA PRO A 78 15.53 -88.28 33.25
C PRO A 78 15.07 -89.55 32.52
N GLU A 79 13.99 -89.49 31.74
CA GLU A 79 13.75 -90.44 30.64
C GLU A 79 12.62 -89.93 29.71
N GLU A 80 12.97 -89.83 28.42
CA GLU A 80 12.18 -89.70 27.16
C GLU A 80 10.91 -88.80 27.04
N PRO A 81 10.65 -88.21 25.85
CA PRO A 81 9.63 -87.17 25.67
C PRO A 81 8.21 -87.76 25.59
N VAL A 82 7.68 -88.21 26.72
CA VAL A 82 6.24 -88.39 26.90
C VAL A 82 5.61 -86.99 26.90
N LYS A 83 4.52 -86.80 26.14
CA LYS A 83 3.76 -85.54 26.05
C LYS A 83 3.42 -85.03 27.46
N ARG A 84 4.23 -84.11 27.99
CA ARG A 84 3.96 -83.43 29.26
C ARG A 84 2.54 -82.86 29.22
N SER A 85 1.78 -83.14 30.27
CA SER A 85 0.41 -82.67 30.39
C SER A 85 0.40 -81.14 30.33
N TRP A 86 -0.67 -80.52 29.82
CA TRP A 86 -0.72 -79.07 29.63
C TRP A 86 -0.41 -78.30 30.93
N GLN A 87 -0.78 -78.87 32.08
CA GLN A 87 -0.51 -78.32 33.41
C GLN A 87 0.99 -78.15 33.70
N GLU A 88 1.82 -79.12 33.33
CA GLU A 88 3.28 -79.05 33.55
C GLU A 88 3.92 -77.96 32.68
N ARG A 89 3.42 -77.77 31.45
CA ARG A 89 3.88 -76.67 30.59
C ARG A 89 3.47 -75.32 31.13
N THR A 90 2.23 -75.18 31.57
CA THR A 90 1.73 -73.92 32.12
C THR A 90 2.44 -73.54 33.41
N LYS A 91 2.74 -74.51 34.30
CA LYS A 91 3.56 -74.27 35.49
C LYS A 91 4.96 -73.78 35.15
N LEU A 92 5.59 -74.38 34.13
CA LEU A 92 6.93 -73.97 33.68
C LEU A 92 6.93 -72.55 33.11
N GLU A 93 5.93 -72.20 32.29
CA GLU A 93 5.77 -70.84 31.74
C GLU A 93 5.48 -69.79 32.82
N ILE A 94 4.69 -70.12 33.84
CA ILE A 94 4.44 -69.22 34.98
C ILE A 94 5.74 -68.99 35.75
N GLN A 95 6.54 -70.03 35.97
CA GLN A 95 7.79 -69.93 36.70
C GLN A 95 8.83 -69.09 35.93
N GLU A 96 8.97 -69.29 34.61
CA GLU A 96 9.85 -68.45 33.78
C GLU A 96 9.44 -66.97 33.82
N ARG A 97 8.13 -66.69 33.79
CA ARG A 97 7.62 -65.32 33.90
C ARG A 97 7.78 -64.73 35.29
N TYR A 98 7.65 -65.54 36.34
CA TYR A 98 7.92 -65.13 37.71
C TYR A 98 9.39 -64.75 37.88
N GLU A 99 10.33 -65.57 37.40
CA GLU A 99 11.76 -65.30 37.44
C GLU A 99 12.13 -64.05 36.63
N TRP A 100 11.50 -63.86 35.46
CA TRP A 100 11.65 -62.63 34.70
C TRP A 100 11.14 -61.41 35.46
N LEU A 101 9.94 -61.49 36.05
CA LEU A 101 9.34 -60.39 36.81
C LEU A 101 10.13 -60.06 38.07
N SER A 102 10.57 -61.05 38.85
CA SER A 102 11.35 -60.83 40.07
C SER A 102 12.75 -60.26 39.77
N SER A 103 13.32 -60.55 38.60
CA SER A 103 14.57 -59.93 38.15
C SER A 103 14.45 -58.45 37.76
N ALA A 104 13.23 -57.91 37.64
CA ALA A 104 13.00 -56.51 37.29
C ALA A 104 13.07 -55.58 38.52
N ILE A 105 13.51 -54.33 38.32
CA ILE A 105 13.89 -53.36 39.38
C ILE A 105 12.76 -53.03 40.39
N PHE A 106 11.49 -53.31 40.08
CA PHE A 106 10.34 -53.16 40.99
C PHE A 106 9.52 -54.45 41.11
N GLY A 107 10.19 -55.59 40.88
CA GLY A 107 9.61 -56.84 40.45
C GLY A 107 9.01 -57.73 41.52
N ASP A 108 9.52 -57.71 42.75
CA ASP A 108 9.19 -58.77 43.73
C ASP A 108 7.71 -58.78 44.14
N SER A 109 7.09 -57.61 44.40
CA SER A 109 5.66 -57.60 44.77
C SER A 109 4.75 -57.91 43.58
N GLN A 110 5.15 -57.51 42.37
CA GLN A 110 4.42 -57.81 41.13
C GLN A 110 4.55 -59.30 40.76
N ALA A 111 5.72 -59.88 40.96
CA ALA A 111 5.99 -61.30 40.76
C ALA A 111 5.17 -62.15 41.73
N GLN A 112 5.12 -61.78 43.02
CA GLN A 112 4.31 -62.50 44.02
C GLN A 112 2.81 -62.42 43.72
N ASN A 113 2.31 -61.24 43.33
CA ASN A 113 0.90 -61.09 42.92
C ASN A 113 0.58 -61.89 41.65
N TYR A 114 1.52 -61.93 40.69
CA TYR A 114 1.37 -62.75 39.50
C TYR A 114 1.36 -64.24 39.84
N LEU A 115 2.23 -64.71 40.73
CA LEU A 115 2.28 -66.10 41.16
C LEU A 115 0.96 -66.51 41.83
N ALA A 116 0.50 -65.73 42.81
CA ALA A 116 -0.75 -66.00 43.55
C ALA A 116 -1.97 -66.01 42.61
N TYR A 117 -2.04 -65.07 41.66
CA TYR A 117 -3.10 -65.05 40.66
C TYR A 117 -3.03 -66.25 39.72
N SER A 118 -1.83 -66.62 39.27
CA SER A 118 -1.64 -67.73 38.34
C SER A 118 -1.99 -69.08 38.96
N GLU A 119 -1.62 -69.29 40.23
CA GLU A 119 -2.00 -70.48 41.00
C GLU A 119 -3.51 -70.57 41.20
N TRP A 120 -4.16 -69.45 41.55
CA TRP A 120 -5.61 -69.39 41.64
C TRP A 120 -6.30 -69.76 40.33
N VAL A 121 -5.82 -69.25 39.19
CA VAL A 121 -6.36 -69.60 37.87
C VAL A 121 -6.15 -71.08 37.55
N ILE A 122 -5.00 -71.66 37.88
CA ILE A 122 -4.75 -73.10 37.69
C ILE A 122 -5.74 -73.91 38.52
N ASP A 123 -5.87 -73.62 39.81
CA ASP A 123 -6.76 -74.37 40.71
C ASP A 123 -8.23 -74.29 40.27
N LEU A 124 -8.65 -73.12 39.77
CA LEU A 124 -9.98 -72.91 39.20
C LEU A 124 -10.22 -73.80 37.97
N VAL A 125 -9.23 -73.93 37.08
CA VAL A 125 -9.36 -74.73 35.84
C VAL A 125 -9.28 -76.23 36.13
N VAL A 126 -8.55 -76.64 37.18
CA VAL A 126 -8.44 -78.05 37.59
C VAL A 126 -9.68 -78.52 38.37
N GLY A 127 -10.60 -77.61 38.72
CA GLY A 127 -11.85 -77.92 39.41
C GLY A 127 -11.68 -78.13 40.92
N SER A 128 -10.54 -77.70 41.47
CA SER A 128 -10.32 -77.60 42.91
C SER A 128 -11.11 -76.38 43.41
N ASN A 129 -12.06 -76.55 44.33
CA ASN A 129 -12.79 -75.41 44.91
C ASN A 129 -11.79 -74.47 45.62
N PRO A 130 -11.53 -73.25 45.13
CA PRO A 130 -10.55 -72.37 45.74
C PRO A 130 -11.06 -71.85 47.10
N PRO A 131 -10.20 -71.71 48.12
CA PRO A 131 -10.61 -71.09 49.37
C PRO A 131 -10.88 -69.59 49.15
N ILE A 132 -12.07 -69.17 49.59
CA ILE A 132 -12.55 -67.83 50.00
C ILE A 132 -11.86 -66.61 49.35
N GLU A 133 -12.69 -65.81 48.66
CA GLU A 133 -12.39 -64.54 47.96
C GLU A 133 -11.17 -63.76 48.49
N PRO A 134 -10.18 -63.40 47.63
CA PRO A 134 -9.15 -62.46 48.04
C PRO A 134 -9.79 -61.09 48.28
N GLU A 135 -9.85 -60.68 49.55
CA GLU A 135 -10.09 -59.29 49.94
C GLU A 135 -9.22 -58.37 49.07
N SER A 136 -9.87 -57.37 48.47
CA SER A 136 -9.35 -56.40 47.50
C SER A 136 -7.82 -56.22 47.53
N MET A 137 -7.11 -56.98 46.70
CA MET A 137 -5.64 -56.97 46.60
C MET A 137 -5.06 -55.70 45.93
N PHE A 138 -5.88 -54.67 45.72
CA PHE A 138 -5.45 -53.37 45.21
C PHE A 138 -5.94 -52.26 46.16
N ASP A 139 -5.17 -51.97 47.20
CA ASP A 139 -5.28 -50.70 47.93
C ASP A 139 -4.78 -49.55 47.03
N MET A 140 -5.65 -49.11 46.13
CA MET A 140 -5.41 -47.98 45.23
C MET A 140 -5.15 -46.67 46.00
N ALA A 141 -5.58 -46.57 47.26
CA ALA A 141 -5.33 -45.39 48.09
C ALA A 141 -3.84 -45.29 48.47
N GLY A 142 -3.19 -46.42 48.75
CA GLY A 142 -1.76 -46.50 49.01
C GLY A 142 -0.90 -46.10 47.80
N TRP A 143 -1.27 -46.55 46.59
CA TRP A 143 -0.52 -46.23 45.37
C TRP A 143 -0.62 -44.74 45.00
N VAL A 144 -1.83 -44.17 45.11
CA VAL A 144 -2.03 -42.73 44.88
C VAL A 144 -1.28 -41.88 45.90
N GLN A 145 -1.21 -42.32 47.17
CA GLN A 145 -0.39 -41.65 48.17
C GLN A 145 1.11 -41.78 47.87
N ALA A 146 1.59 -42.96 47.50
CA ALA A 146 2.99 -43.17 47.13
C ALA A 146 3.41 -42.29 45.94
N VAL A 147 2.58 -42.20 44.90
CA VAL A 147 2.83 -41.31 43.75
C VAL A 147 2.81 -39.83 44.17
N ARG A 148 1.87 -39.42 45.04
CA ARG A 148 1.83 -38.05 45.57
C ARG A 148 3.08 -37.71 46.39
N TYR A 149 3.54 -38.62 47.24
CA TYR A 149 4.77 -38.42 48.02
C TYR A 149 6.03 -38.44 47.14
N ALA A 150 6.09 -39.30 46.13
CA ALA A 150 7.17 -39.32 45.16
C ALA A 150 7.22 -38.02 44.34
N PHE A 151 6.06 -37.51 43.91
CA PHE A 151 5.95 -36.26 43.17
C PHE A 151 6.29 -35.04 44.04
N ALA A 152 5.78 -34.99 45.29
CA ALA A 152 6.14 -33.95 46.24
C ALA A 152 7.64 -33.98 46.60
N GLY A 153 8.21 -35.18 46.77
CA GLY A 153 9.64 -35.38 46.98
C GLY A 153 10.48 -34.95 45.78
N ALA A 154 10.04 -35.24 44.55
CA ALA A 154 10.69 -34.77 43.32
C ALA A 154 10.64 -33.25 43.21
N LEU A 155 9.49 -32.63 43.47
CA LEU A 155 9.35 -31.16 43.50
C LEU A 155 10.23 -30.51 44.57
N LEU A 156 10.29 -31.10 45.77
CA LEU A 156 11.17 -30.63 46.84
C LEU A 156 12.64 -30.76 46.45
N ARG A 157 13.05 -31.86 45.82
CA ARG A 157 14.42 -32.05 45.33
C ARG A 157 14.77 -31.08 44.21
N ILE A 158 13.87 -30.86 43.25
CA ILE A 158 14.03 -29.85 42.20
C ILE A 158 14.12 -28.45 42.83
N GLY A 159 13.26 -28.15 43.80
CA GLY A 159 13.32 -26.91 44.58
C GLY A 159 14.64 -26.73 45.31
N PHE A 160 15.16 -27.78 45.95
CA PHE A 160 16.47 -27.78 46.59
C PHE A 160 17.62 -27.64 45.59
N LEU A 161 17.49 -28.14 44.36
CA LEU A 161 18.46 -27.93 43.30
C LEU A 161 18.44 -26.48 42.81
N PHE A 162 17.26 -25.89 42.65
CA PHE A 162 17.10 -24.48 42.30
C PHE A 162 17.63 -23.56 43.40
N ILE A 163 17.32 -23.85 44.66
CA ILE A 163 17.76 -23.07 45.82
C ILE A 163 19.25 -23.31 46.11
N GLY A 164 19.72 -24.55 46.09
CA GLY A 164 21.12 -24.90 46.39
C GLY A 164 22.10 -24.35 45.35
N TYR A 165 21.68 -24.32 44.08
CA TYR A 165 22.49 -23.82 42.97
C TYR A 165 22.03 -22.46 42.44
N TRP A 166 21.26 -21.68 43.23
CA TRP A 166 20.72 -20.38 42.81
C TRP A 166 21.79 -19.43 42.28
N LYS A 167 23.00 -19.46 42.86
CA LYS A 167 24.16 -18.68 42.40
C LYS A 167 24.62 -19.11 41.00
N LEU A 168 24.63 -20.41 40.70
CA LEU A 168 24.95 -20.91 39.35
C LEU A 168 23.87 -20.55 38.35
N TRP A 169 22.60 -20.54 38.75
CA TRP A 169 21.51 -20.07 37.89
C TRP A 169 21.64 -18.57 37.57
N ILE A 170 21.99 -17.74 38.55
CA ILE A 170 22.28 -16.31 38.31
C ILE A 170 23.48 -16.16 37.38
N ILE A 171 24.56 -16.91 37.61
CA ILE A 171 25.74 -16.87 36.73
C ILE A 171 25.36 -17.33 35.32
N ALA A 172 24.57 -18.39 35.17
CA ALA A 172 24.09 -18.86 33.88
C ALA A 172 23.21 -17.81 33.19
N VAL A 173 22.27 -17.18 33.89
CA VAL A 173 21.44 -16.09 33.34
C VAL A 173 22.30 -14.89 32.95
N VAL A 174 23.30 -14.52 33.75
CA VAL A 174 24.23 -13.42 33.46
C VAL A 174 25.10 -13.77 32.25
N VAL A 175 25.69 -14.98 32.20
CA VAL A 175 26.51 -15.45 31.08
C VAL A 175 25.68 -15.59 29.81
N SER A 176 24.46 -16.11 29.90
CA SER A 176 23.52 -16.16 28.78
C SER A 176 23.12 -14.76 28.35
N TYR A 177 22.85 -13.83 29.27
CA TYR A 177 22.51 -12.45 28.93
C TYR A 177 23.68 -11.73 28.26
N PHE A 178 24.90 -11.80 28.80
CA PHE A 178 26.07 -11.12 28.23
C PHE A 178 26.63 -11.82 26.98
N GLY A 179 26.55 -13.16 26.93
CA GLY A 179 26.92 -13.97 25.77
C GLY A 179 25.92 -13.80 24.63
N ALA A 180 24.62 -13.92 24.91
CA ALA A 180 23.58 -13.68 23.93
C ALA A 180 23.48 -12.20 23.56
N ARG A 181 23.80 -11.23 24.43
CA ARG A 181 23.88 -9.81 24.05
C ARG A 181 24.93 -9.54 22.96
N ARG A 182 25.96 -10.37 22.80
CA ARG A 182 26.88 -10.28 21.65
C ARG A 182 26.27 -10.88 20.37
N ILE A 183 25.39 -11.87 20.49
CA ILE A 183 24.70 -12.54 19.38
C ILE A 183 23.45 -11.74 18.93
N PHE A 184 22.79 -11.06 19.87
CA PHE A 184 21.65 -10.16 19.70
C PHE A 184 22.04 -8.69 19.66
N LYS A 185 23.35 -8.36 19.62
CA LYS A 185 23.71 -7.09 18.98
C LYS A 185 23.05 -7.19 17.61
N PRO A 186 22.21 -6.23 17.19
CA PRO A 186 21.77 -6.20 15.81
C PRO A 186 23.05 -6.26 15.00
N THR A 187 23.34 -7.42 14.40
CA THR A 187 24.29 -7.47 13.31
C THR A 187 23.83 -6.34 12.40
N PRO A 188 24.71 -5.42 11.98
CA PRO A 188 24.36 -4.53 10.89
C PRO A 188 23.80 -5.48 9.85
N THR A 189 22.49 -5.39 9.61
CA THR A 189 21.86 -6.25 8.64
C THR A 189 22.61 -5.90 7.38
N ASP A 190 23.43 -6.85 6.89
CA ASP A 190 23.88 -6.82 5.52
C ASP A 190 22.59 -6.69 4.75
N ASP A 191 22.44 -5.46 4.32
CA ASP A 191 21.27 -4.89 3.77
C ASP A 191 20.87 -5.79 2.61
N MET A 192 19.70 -6.44 2.72
CA MET A 192 19.24 -7.40 1.71
C MET A 192 19.16 -6.78 0.31
N LEU A 193 19.28 -5.45 0.20
CA LEU A 193 19.32 -4.69 -1.05
C LEU A 193 20.65 -3.93 -1.29
N GLY A 194 21.58 -3.85 -0.34
CA GLY A 194 22.85 -3.10 -0.47
C GLY A 194 22.74 -1.58 -0.68
N ILE A 195 21.62 -0.95 -0.33
CA ILE A 195 21.26 0.47 -0.50
C ILE A 195 21.00 1.24 0.84
N CYS A 196 20.55 0.57 1.89
CA CYS A 196 20.27 1.04 3.26
C CYS A 196 21.47 0.88 4.24
N ASN A 197 22.44 1.78 4.19
CA ASN A 197 23.29 2.03 5.37
C ASN A 197 22.48 2.84 6.42
N PRO A 198 22.19 2.32 7.63
CA PRO A 198 21.47 3.07 8.65
C PRO A 198 22.20 4.38 8.99
N GLY A 199 21.57 5.51 8.70
CA GLY A 199 22.09 6.86 8.96
C GLY A 199 23.11 7.40 7.95
N LYS A 200 23.42 6.68 6.86
CA LYS A 200 24.36 7.15 5.82
C LYS A 200 23.92 6.91 4.36
N GLY A 201 22.90 6.08 4.10
CA GLY A 201 22.45 5.75 2.74
C GLY A 201 20.97 6.06 2.48
N PRO A 202 20.56 6.18 1.20
CA PRO A 202 19.17 6.42 0.80
C PRO A 202 18.25 5.26 1.23
N TYR A 203 17.22 5.54 2.03
CA TYR A 203 16.21 4.55 2.38
C TYR A 203 15.24 4.30 1.21
N TYR A 204 15.05 3.03 0.82
CA TYR A 204 14.07 2.58 -0.19
C TYR A 204 13.08 1.58 0.44
N SER A 205 11.90 2.02 0.86
CA SER A 205 10.76 1.11 1.00
C SER A 205 9.74 1.36 -0.11
N GLY A 206 10.08 0.85 -1.29
CA GLY A 206 9.21 0.82 -2.46
C GLY A 206 8.02 -0.13 -2.35
N ILE A 207 7.69 -0.67 -1.17
CA ILE A 207 6.54 -1.57 -1.02
C ILE A 207 5.27 -0.74 -0.78
N TRP A 208 4.55 -0.48 -1.87
CA TRP A 208 3.18 0.02 -1.85
C TRP A 208 2.25 -1.10 -1.35
N GLY A 209 1.92 -1.08 -0.06
CA GLY A 209 0.74 -1.78 0.46
C GLY A 209 -0.46 -0.86 0.36
N LYS A 210 -1.60 -1.33 -0.18
CA LYS A 210 -2.88 -0.63 -0.01
C LYS A 210 -3.15 -0.47 1.48
N LEU A 211 -2.90 0.72 2.02
CA LEU A 211 -3.29 1.08 3.38
C LEU A 211 -4.82 1.13 3.40
N LYS A 212 -5.45 0.07 3.91
CA LYS A 212 -6.89 0.06 4.16
C LYS A 212 -7.17 1.04 5.31
N PRO A 213 -8.15 1.95 5.18
CA PRO A 213 -8.67 2.69 6.32
C PRO A 213 -9.24 1.66 7.32
N ASN A 214 -9.01 1.91 8.60
CA ASN A 214 -8.68 0.81 9.48
C ASN A 214 -9.67 0.67 10.63
N ASN A 215 -10.36 -0.48 10.70
CA ASN A 215 -11.16 -0.89 11.85
C ASN A 215 -10.35 -1.77 12.86
N SER A 216 -9.04 -2.00 12.64
CA SER A 216 -8.17 -2.82 13.52
C SER A 216 -6.67 -2.60 13.27
N PHE A 217 -5.82 -2.37 14.30
CA PHE A 217 -4.33 -2.28 14.30
C PHE A 217 -3.64 -2.31 12.91
N SER A 218 -3.23 -1.15 12.37
CA SER A 218 -2.66 -1.02 11.01
C SER A 218 -1.15 -0.83 11.01
N GLY A 219 -0.52 -1.15 9.88
CA GLY A 219 0.85 -0.76 9.53
C GLY A 219 1.16 0.74 9.72
N THR A 220 0.14 1.59 9.80
CA THR A 220 0.22 3.03 10.13
C THR A 220 0.52 3.32 11.60
N ASP A 221 0.45 2.32 12.46
CA ASP A 221 0.57 2.43 13.91
C ASP A 221 1.95 1.99 14.42
N PHE A 222 2.79 1.42 13.55
CA PHE A 222 4.15 1.06 13.89
C PHE A 222 5.09 2.25 13.71
N ALA A 223 5.75 2.65 14.80
CA ALA A 223 6.93 3.51 14.73
C ALA A 223 8.11 2.65 14.30
N CYS A 224 8.94 3.19 13.43
CA CYS A 224 10.28 2.65 13.20
C CYS A 224 11.28 3.73 13.62
N PRO A 225 11.52 3.93 14.93
CA PRO A 225 12.46 4.96 15.41
C PRO A 225 13.87 4.78 14.84
N SER A 226 14.20 3.54 14.47
CA SER A 226 15.50 3.16 13.92
C SER A 226 15.57 3.19 12.39
N LEU A 227 14.59 3.80 11.70
CA LEU A 227 14.49 3.70 10.24
C LEU A 227 15.59 4.49 9.52
N ALA A 228 15.80 5.74 9.91
CA ALA A 228 16.82 6.61 9.31
C ALA A 228 17.87 7.13 10.32
N CYS A 229 17.54 7.21 11.62
CA CYS A 229 18.45 7.64 12.70
C CYS A 229 19.35 8.86 12.38
N PRO A 230 18.84 9.98 11.83
CA PRO A 230 19.68 11.15 11.59
C PRO A 230 20.20 11.75 12.91
N ASN A 231 21.36 12.40 12.86
CA ASN A 231 21.89 13.13 14.02
C ASN A 231 20.91 14.24 14.44
N MET A 232 20.81 14.48 15.75
CA MET A 232 19.91 15.48 16.33
C MET A 232 20.68 16.40 17.28
N VAL A 233 20.52 17.72 17.13
CA VAL A 233 21.05 18.67 18.12
C VAL A 233 20.26 18.66 19.42
N GLN A 234 20.84 19.18 20.51
CA GLN A 234 20.14 19.28 21.79
C GLN A 234 18.94 20.27 21.70
N LYS A 235 17.86 19.97 22.44
CA LYS A 235 16.65 20.82 22.48
C LYS A 235 16.91 22.28 22.90
N THR A 236 17.96 22.52 23.68
CA THR A 236 18.39 23.86 24.12
C THR A 236 18.88 24.74 22.97
N VAL A 237 19.51 24.13 21.95
CA VAL A 237 19.95 24.83 20.74
C VAL A 237 18.73 25.20 19.89
N VAL A 238 17.80 24.26 19.72
CA VAL A 238 16.54 24.48 18.99
C VAL A 238 15.72 25.60 19.61
N ALA A 239 15.62 25.64 20.94
CA ALA A 239 14.84 26.65 21.64
C ALA A 239 15.29 28.11 21.37
N LYS A 240 16.55 28.30 20.97
CA LYS A 240 17.12 29.62 20.63
C LYS A 240 17.00 29.96 19.14
N HIS A 241 16.61 29.01 18.29
CA HIS A 241 16.57 29.18 16.85
C HIS A 241 15.30 29.92 16.37
N LYS A 242 15.41 30.72 15.29
CA LYS A 242 14.30 31.53 14.74
C LYS A 242 13.12 30.66 14.27
N ALA A 243 13.38 29.50 13.68
CA ALA A 243 12.29 28.60 13.25
C ALA A 243 11.43 28.12 14.43
N TYR A 244 12.02 27.97 15.62
CA TYR A 244 11.27 27.62 16.82
C TYR A 244 10.38 28.77 17.31
N SER A 245 10.82 30.02 17.19
CA SER A 245 9.94 31.17 17.45
C SER A 245 8.77 31.26 16.48
N VAL A 246 8.97 30.91 15.20
CA VAL A 246 7.87 30.82 14.21
C VAL A 246 6.88 29.73 14.62
N LEU A 247 7.34 28.53 14.99
CA LEU A 247 6.46 27.46 15.49
C LEU A 247 5.61 27.92 16.68
N LYS A 248 6.21 28.66 17.63
CA LYS A 248 5.49 29.21 18.78
C LYS A 248 4.47 30.28 18.38
N GLN A 249 4.86 31.22 17.51
CA GLN A 249 4.02 32.33 17.06
C GLN A 249 2.70 31.83 16.44
N TYR A 250 2.77 30.75 15.65
CA TYR A 250 1.61 30.19 14.95
C TYR A 250 0.95 29.02 15.69
N GLY A 251 1.35 28.72 16.93
CA GLY A 251 0.79 27.61 17.71
C GLY A 251 1.06 26.22 17.09
N ALA A 252 2.14 26.07 16.31
CA ALA A 252 2.53 24.84 15.64
C ALA A 252 3.63 24.06 16.40
N SER A 253 3.96 24.43 17.64
CA SER A 253 4.98 23.75 18.43
C SER A 253 4.45 22.45 19.06
N ASN A 254 4.92 21.30 18.58
CA ASN A 254 4.79 20.00 19.25
C ASN A 254 6.15 19.29 19.31
N GLU A 255 6.24 18.16 20.01
CA GLU A 255 7.51 17.44 20.16
C GLU A 255 8.05 16.94 18.82
N THR A 256 7.17 16.58 17.89
CA THR A 256 7.55 16.13 16.54
C THR A 256 8.23 17.23 15.73
N ASN A 257 7.66 18.43 15.69
CA ASN A 257 8.24 19.59 14.98
C ASN A 257 9.57 20.02 15.61
N ILE A 258 9.69 19.92 16.95
CA ILE A 258 10.96 20.14 17.63
C ILE A 258 11.98 19.08 17.18
N GLY A 259 11.59 17.80 17.15
CA GLY A 259 12.45 16.69 16.70
C GLY A 259 12.94 16.85 15.26
N LEU A 260 12.06 17.24 14.34
CA LEU A 260 12.44 17.51 12.95
C LEU A 260 13.39 18.71 12.84
N LEU A 261 13.16 19.77 13.63
CA LEU A 261 14.07 20.91 13.68
C LEU A 261 15.43 20.56 14.31
N GLN A 262 15.47 19.62 15.27
CA GLN A 262 16.74 19.07 15.78
C GLN A 262 17.55 18.38 14.69
N VAL A 263 16.89 17.70 13.74
CA VAL A 263 17.55 17.08 12.58
C VAL A 263 18.08 18.16 11.63
N ILE A 264 17.25 19.11 11.21
CA ILE A 264 17.66 20.19 10.29
C ILE A 264 18.87 20.96 10.83
N LEU A 265 18.86 21.32 12.12
CA LEU A 265 19.95 22.07 12.74
C LEU A 265 21.21 21.24 13.00
N ALA A 266 21.16 19.92 12.86
CA ALA A 266 22.36 19.09 12.85
C ALA A 266 23.11 19.16 11.52
N TYR A 267 22.43 19.59 10.44
CA TYR A 267 22.96 19.65 9.08
C TYR A 267 22.68 21.02 8.41
N PRO A 268 23.02 22.15 9.05
CA PRO A 268 22.57 23.48 8.63
C PRO A 268 23.11 23.94 7.28
N LYS A 269 24.26 23.38 6.85
CA LYS A 269 24.97 23.76 5.61
C LYS A 269 24.59 22.92 4.39
N TYR A 270 23.80 21.87 4.58
CA TYR A 270 23.45 20.97 3.49
C TYR A 270 22.63 21.69 2.41
N PRO A 271 22.69 21.22 1.14
CA PRO A 271 21.89 21.77 0.04
C PRO A 271 20.38 21.57 0.29
N SER A 272 19.57 22.61 0.04
CA SER A 272 18.11 22.49 0.11
C SER A 272 17.45 22.11 -1.21
N PHE A 273 18.15 22.25 -2.34
CA PHE A 273 17.58 21.91 -3.64
C PHE A 273 18.02 20.51 -4.05
N VAL A 274 17.03 19.67 -4.38
CA VAL A 274 17.25 18.34 -4.96
C VAL A 274 16.81 18.43 -6.42
N PRO A 275 17.67 18.12 -7.41
CA PRO A 275 17.29 18.08 -8.82
C PRO A 275 16.13 17.13 -9.11
N GLU A 276 15.42 17.35 -10.22
CA GLU A 276 14.35 16.44 -10.66
C GLU A 276 14.90 15.05 -10.99
N GLU A 277 14.06 14.03 -10.79
CA GLU A 277 14.41 12.65 -11.16
C GLU A 277 14.52 12.58 -12.68
N ARG A 278 15.74 12.43 -13.21
CA ARG A 278 15.99 12.14 -14.63
C ARG A 278 15.93 10.64 -14.86
N SER A 279 15.34 10.24 -15.97
CA SER A 279 15.29 8.82 -16.35
C SER A 279 16.68 8.32 -16.71
N ALA A 280 16.98 7.07 -16.34
CA ALA A 280 18.28 6.46 -16.65
C ALA A 280 18.56 6.45 -18.17
N ASP A 281 17.51 6.33 -19.00
CA ASP A 281 17.60 6.32 -20.45
C ASP A 281 17.89 7.71 -21.05
N GLU A 282 17.46 8.82 -20.41
CA GLU A 282 17.78 10.19 -20.86
C GLU A 282 19.28 10.53 -20.79
N SER A 283 20.05 9.77 -19.99
CA SER A 283 21.50 9.98 -19.86
C SER A 283 22.33 9.34 -20.98
N VAL A 284 21.72 8.48 -21.81
CA VAL A 284 22.45 7.71 -22.85
C VAL A 284 22.43 8.42 -24.21
N ASP A 285 21.43 9.28 -24.46
CA ASP A 285 21.23 9.94 -25.75
C ASP A 285 21.67 11.42 -25.79
N GLN A 286 22.22 11.97 -24.71
CA GLN A 286 22.75 13.34 -24.69
C GLN A 286 24.24 13.35 -25.04
N ASP A 287 24.59 14.18 -26.04
CA ASP A 287 25.95 14.35 -26.53
C ASP A 287 26.84 14.84 -25.36
N PRO A 288 27.94 14.15 -25.01
CA PRO A 288 28.80 14.52 -23.86
C PRO A 288 29.55 15.86 -24.04
N SER A 289 29.25 16.60 -25.10
CA SER A 289 29.80 17.91 -25.44
C SER A 289 28.97 19.09 -24.92
N ASP A 290 27.78 18.86 -24.35
CA ASP A 290 27.02 19.90 -23.66
C ASP A 290 27.77 20.29 -22.36
N GLU A 291 28.30 21.52 -22.32
CA GLU A 291 29.10 22.08 -21.21
C GLU A 291 28.35 22.13 -19.86
N ASP A 292 27.04 21.85 -19.85
CA ASP A 292 26.18 21.74 -18.66
C ASP A 292 26.06 20.31 -18.10
N PHE A 293 26.84 19.34 -18.60
CA PHE A 293 26.89 17.99 -18.03
C PHE A 293 27.58 17.99 -16.66
N GLN A 294 26.87 18.44 -15.62
CA GLN A 294 27.24 18.11 -14.25
C GLN A 294 27.01 16.61 -14.06
N PRO A 295 28.05 15.81 -13.76
CA PRO A 295 27.85 14.41 -13.45
C PRO A 295 26.81 14.31 -12.33
N VAL A 296 25.82 13.44 -12.53
CA VAL A 296 24.81 13.11 -11.53
C VAL A 296 25.56 12.81 -10.23
N GLY A 297 25.47 13.72 -9.26
CA GLY A 297 26.08 13.51 -7.95
C GLY A 297 27.06 14.57 -7.45
N ILE A 298 27.21 15.76 -8.03
CA ILE A 298 27.82 16.89 -7.29
C ILE A 298 26.82 18.04 -7.29
N ALA A 299 26.24 18.33 -6.12
CA ALA A 299 25.34 19.46 -5.94
C ALA A 299 26.17 20.75 -5.84
N SER A 300 25.87 21.73 -6.70
CA SER A 300 26.46 23.07 -6.60
C SER A 300 26.10 23.73 -5.26
N THR A 301 27.08 24.44 -4.69
CA THR A 301 27.00 25.23 -3.46
C THR A 301 26.15 26.50 -3.59
N ASP A 302 25.61 26.82 -4.77
CA ASP A 302 24.90 28.08 -5.04
C ASP A 302 23.42 28.04 -4.61
N CYS A 303 22.94 26.93 -4.05
CA CYS A 303 21.58 26.81 -3.55
C CYS A 303 21.45 27.22 -2.07
N ALA A 304 20.25 27.66 -1.68
CA ALA A 304 19.95 27.94 -0.27
C ALA A 304 20.23 26.71 0.61
N THR A 305 20.69 26.92 1.84
CA THR A 305 20.93 25.82 2.77
C THR A 305 19.62 25.28 3.34
N ILE A 306 19.62 24.02 3.82
CA ILE A 306 18.42 23.41 4.43
C ILE A 306 17.90 24.27 5.60
N GLU A 307 18.78 24.87 6.42
CA GLU A 307 18.35 25.76 7.52
C GLU A 307 17.59 26.98 7.01
N GLN A 308 18.12 27.65 5.99
CA GLN A 308 17.50 28.83 5.39
C GLN A 308 16.17 28.49 4.71
N ALA A 309 16.14 27.41 3.93
CA ALA A 309 14.94 26.91 3.27
C ALA A 309 13.87 26.47 4.27
N ALA A 310 14.25 25.79 5.35
CA ALA A 310 13.31 25.41 6.40
C ALA A 310 12.68 26.62 7.09
N LEU A 311 13.44 27.68 7.35
CA LEU A 311 12.89 28.90 7.94
C LEU A 311 11.94 29.63 6.98
N SER A 312 12.34 29.81 5.72
CA SER A 312 11.53 30.51 4.71
C SER A 312 10.26 29.73 4.35
N ASN A 313 10.37 28.43 4.09
CA ASN A 313 9.23 27.57 3.74
C ASN A 313 8.26 27.44 4.92
N LEU A 314 8.75 27.26 6.15
CA LEU A 314 7.89 27.16 7.34
C LEU A 314 7.13 28.45 7.62
N SER A 315 7.81 29.60 7.54
CA SER A 315 7.17 30.90 7.79
C SER A 315 6.09 31.19 6.74
N ALA A 316 6.40 31.01 5.45
CA ALA A 316 5.44 31.19 4.36
C ALA A 316 4.23 30.24 4.47
N ALA A 317 4.46 28.96 4.78
CA ALA A 317 3.38 27.98 4.92
C ALA A 317 2.44 28.31 6.09
N LEU A 318 2.99 28.69 7.25
CA LEU A 318 2.19 29.00 8.43
C LEU A 318 1.48 30.35 8.33
N GLU A 319 2.11 31.34 7.69
CA GLU A 319 1.48 32.61 7.34
C GLU A 319 0.26 32.38 6.42
N ALA A 320 0.45 31.66 5.30
CA ALA A 320 -0.63 31.31 4.37
C ALA A 320 -1.74 30.51 5.06
N HIS A 321 -1.38 29.52 5.87
CA HIS A 321 -2.34 28.70 6.59
C HIS A 321 -3.17 29.51 7.61
N GLN A 322 -2.54 30.40 8.38
CA GLN A 322 -3.28 31.26 9.32
C GLN A 322 -4.26 32.18 8.60
N THR A 323 -3.85 32.74 7.46
CA THR A 323 -4.72 33.54 6.60
C THR A 323 -5.93 32.73 6.12
N LEU A 324 -5.71 31.51 5.62
CA LEU A 324 -6.79 30.64 5.16
C LEU A 324 -7.77 30.25 6.27
N ARG A 325 -7.27 30.02 7.50
CA ARG A 325 -8.15 29.77 8.66
C ARG A 325 -9.03 30.97 8.98
N ARG A 326 -8.47 32.19 8.99
CA ARG A 326 -9.25 33.42 9.20
C ARG A 326 -10.27 33.63 8.07
N TYR A 327 -9.88 33.34 6.84
CA TYR A 327 -10.76 33.41 5.68
C TYR A 327 -11.93 32.43 5.81
N LYS A 328 -11.67 31.18 6.21
CA LYS A 328 -12.71 30.18 6.48
C LYS A 328 -13.68 30.64 7.57
N GLU A 329 -13.17 31.11 8.71
CA GLU A 329 -14.01 31.65 9.80
C GLU A 329 -14.88 32.83 9.33
N MET A 330 -14.35 33.69 8.46
CA MET A 330 -15.11 34.79 7.87
C MET A 330 -16.24 34.29 6.97
N ILE A 331 -15.98 33.29 6.11
CA ILE A 331 -17.02 32.69 5.25
C ILE A 331 -18.12 32.06 6.11
N GLU A 332 -17.75 31.25 7.10
CA GLU A 332 -18.68 30.58 8.01
C GLU A 332 -19.61 31.57 8.72
N ARG A 333 -19.09 32.74 9.11
CA ARG A 333 -19.89 33.83 9.70
C ARG A 333 -20.81 34.52 8.71
N THR A 334 -20.37 34.74 7.47
CA THR A 334 -21.19 35.44 6.46
C THR A 334 -22.20 34.53 5.75
N GLY A 335 -22.16 33.23 6.02
CA GLY A 335 -22.91 32.23 5.29
C GLY A 335 -22.24 31.87 3.96
N ARG A 336 -22.38 30.61 3.56
CA ARG A 336 -22.00 30.17 2.20
C ARG A 336 -23.03 30.72 1.23
N LEU A 337 -22.58 31.36 0.15
CA LEU A 337 -23.48 31.76 -0.93
C LEU A 337 -23.99 30.49 -1.62
N ASP A 338 -25.29 30.43 -1.91
CA ASP A 338 -25.87 29.31 -2.68
C ASP A 338 -25.35 29.27 -4.13
N ASP A 339 -24.86 30.41 -4.63
CA ASP A 339 -24.23 30.54 -5.94
C ASP A 339 -22.73 30.25 -5.87
N GLU A 340 -22.33 29.11 -6.46
CA GLU A 340 -20.93 28.68 -6.60
C GLU A 340 -20.07 29.71 -7.35
N GLU A 341 -20.64 30.45 -8.31
CA GLU A 341 -19.90 31.46 -9.07
C GLU A 341 -19.58 32.68 -8.21
N ALA A 342 -20.57 33.22 -7.51
CA ALA A 342 -20.37 34.33 -6.60
C ALA A 342 -19.36 33.97 -5.50
N HIS A 343 -19.42 32.73 -5.00
CA HIS A 343 -18.43 32.21 -4.05
C HIS A 343 -17.02 32.18 -4.64
N PHE A 344 -16.85 31.66 -5.85
CA PHE A 344 -15.56 31.61 -6.53
C PHE A 344 -14.97 32.99 -6.79
N ARG A 345 -15.76 33.93 -7.30
CA ARG A 345 -15.33 35.32 -7.55
C ARG A 345 -14.93 36.03 -6.27
N ARG A 346 -15.71 35.84 -5.19
CA ARG A 346 -15.40 36.40 -3.87
C ARG A 346 -14.09 35.82 -3.33
N HIS A 347 -13.87 34.53 -3.49
CA HIS A 347 -12.62 33.86 -3.11
C HIS A 347 -11.42 34.41 -3.87
N ASP A 348 -11.46 34.43 -5.22
CA ASP A 348 -10.34 34.92 -6.04
C ASP A 348 -9.98 36.37 -5.69
N LYS A 349 -10.98 37.24 -5.51
CA LYS A 349 -10.77 38.63 -5.10
C LYS A 349 -10.17 38.74 -3.70
N ALA A 350 -10.68 37.98 -2.73
CA ALA A 350 -10.20 38.00 -1.36
C ALA A 350 -8.76 37.48 -1.25
N ILE A 351 -8.46 36.36 -1.90
CA ILE A 351 -7.13 35.77 -1.89
C ILE A 351 -6.11 36.68 -2.56
N LYS A 352 -6.43 37.26 -3.73
CA LYS A 352 -5.54 38.23 -4.40
C LYS A 352 -5.23 39.43 -3.51
N HIS A 353 -6.25 39.99 -2.86
CA HIS A 353 -6.06 41.12 -1.97
C HIS A 353 -5.19 40.79 -0.75
N VAL A 354 -5.38 39.61 -0.13
CA VAL A 354 -4.54 39.24 1.03
C VAL A 354 -3.11 38.87 0.59
N ALA A 355 -2.95 38.25 -0.58
CA ALA A 355 -1.65 37.89 -1.14
C ALA A 355 -0.74 39.12 -1.35
N GLU A 356 -1.30 40.31 -1.62
CA GLU A 356 -0.53 41.57 -1.73
C GLU A 356 0.20 41.97 -0.44
N SER A 357 -0.31 41.53 0.72
CA SER A 357 0.25 41.87 2.04
C SER A 357 1.19 40.82 2.64
N MET A 358 1.39 39.70 1.94
CA MET A 358 2.11 38.53 2.43
C MET A 358 3.54 38.44 1.90
N SER A 359 4.33 37.53 2.48
CA SER A 359 5.61 37.13 1.87
C SER A 359 5.41 36.63 0.43
N PRO A 360 6.37 36.84 -0.50
CA PRO A 360 6.23 36.39 -1.89
C PRO A 360 5.92 34.89 -2.00
N LEU A 361 6.59 34.06 -1.20
CA LEU A 361 6.31 32.63 -1.14
C LEU A 361 4.93 32.32 -0.55
N GLY A 362 4.48 33.06 0.48
CA GLY A 362 3.13 32.93 1.02
C GLY A 362 2.05 33.26 -0.02
N ALA A 363 2.26 34.31 -0.82
CA ALA A 363 1.39 34.68 -1.93
C ALA A 363 1.32 33.59 -3.01
N ILE A 364 2.46 32.98 -3.35
CA ILE A 364 2.52 31.83 -4.28
C ILE A 364 1.66 30.67 -3.77
N LEU A 365 1.79 30.32 -2.49
CA LEU A 365 1.05 29.20 -1.88
C LEU A 365 -0.46 29.46 -1.83
N LEU A 366 -0.88 30.70 -1.57
CA LEU A 366 -2.30 31.05 -1.59
C LEU A 366 -2.89 30.96 -3.00
N ASN A 367 -2.19 31.50 -4.00
CA ASN A 367 -2.65 31.51 -5.38
C ASN A 367 -2.62 30.12 -6.04
N ALA A 368 -1.94 29.14 -5.43
CA ALA A 368 -1.87 27.76 -5.89
C ALA A 368 -3.14 26.94 -5.60
N LEU A 369 -4.05 27.43 -4.75
CA LEU A 369 -5.19 26.67 -4.25
C LEU A 369 -6.51 27.12 -4.88
N THR A 370 -7.40 26.15 -5.13
CA THR A 370 -8.82 26.42 -5.41
C THR A 370 -9.59 26.75 -4.12
N PRO A 371 -10.82 27.32 -4.20
CA PRO A 371 -11.61 27.57 -3.00
C PRO A 371 -11.83 26.32 -2.15
N GLY A 372 -12.12 25.18 -2.78
CA GLY A 372 -12.33 23.91 -2.06
C GLY A 372 -11.06 23.40 -1.38
N GLN A 373 -9.90 23.57 -2.01
CA GLN A 373 -8.62 23.20 -1.38
C GLN A 373 -8.21 24.17 -0.27
N ALA A 374 -8.49 25.47 -0.43
CA ALA A 374 -8.25 26.49 0.59
C ALA A 374 -9.09 26.21 1.86
N GLU A 375 -10.36 25.83 1.69
CA GLU A 375 -11.22 25.37 2.80
C GLU A 375 -10.66 24.09 3.44
N ALA A 376 -10.26 23.11 2.62
CA ALA A 376 -9.78 21.81 3.10
C ALA A 376 -8.43 21.90 3.84
N ILE A 377 -7.49 22.73 3.37
CA ILE A 377 -6.20 22.89 4.06
C ILE A 377 -6.36 23.67 5.37
N ALA A 378 -7.31 24.61 5.44
CA ALA A 378 -7.62 25.36 6.66
C ALA A 378 -8.20 24.47 7.79
N GLU A 379 -8.67 23.27 7.46
CA GLU A 379 -9.10 22.27 8.46
C GLU A 379 -7.94 21.60 9.17
N LEU A 380 -6.76 21.59 8.57
CA LEU A 380 -5.60 20.95 9.17
C LEU A 380 -5.10 21.76 10.37
N PRO A 381 -4.62 21.09 11.42
CA PRO A 381 -3.97 21.80 12.52
C PRO A 381 -2.64 22.41 12.04
N PRO A 382 -2.25 23.60 12.52
CA PRO A 382 -0.97 24.22 12.15
C PRO A 382 0.25 23.32 12.41
N THR A 383 0.15 22.45 13.42
CA THR A 383 1.17 21.45 13.74
C THR A 383 1.41 20.48 12.58
N ALA A 384 0.35 20.00 11.90
CA ALA A 384 0.45 19.08 10.78
C ALA A 384 1.08 19.73 9.54
N ILE A 385 0.70 20.98 9.24
CA ILE A 385 1.33 21.77 8.17
C ILE A 385 2.83 21.92 8.43
N ALA A 386 3.20 22.34 9.64
CA ALA A 386 4.60 22.47 10.05
C ALA A 386 5.35 21.13 10.00
N THR A 387 4.73 20.02 10.42
CA THR A 387 5.35 18.69 10.35
C THR A 387 5.65 18.31 8.91
N ALA A 388 4.71 18.50 7.99
CA ALA A 388 4.92 18.15 6.59
C ALA A 388 6.04 18.98 5.95
N VAL A 389 6.05 20.30 6.18
CA VAL A 389 7.09 21.20 5.66
C VAL A 389 8.46 20.87 6.27
N LEU A 390 8.54 20.70 7.59
CA LEU A 390 9.80 20.34 8.24
C LEU A 390 10.29 18.94 7.84
N ALA A 391 9.37 18.00 7.57
CA ALA A 391 9.74 16.66 7.14
C ALA A 391 10.36 16.67 5.73
N ILE A 392 9.82 17.44 4.77
CA ILE A 392 10.40 17.53 3.43
C ILE A 392 11.79 18.17 3.44
N GLU A 393 12.04 19.12 4.34
CA GLU A 393 13.36 19.74 4.51
C GLU A 393 14.33 18.82 5.24
N ALA A 394 13.89 18.18 6.33
CA ALA A 394 14.71 17.24 7.08
C ALA A 394 15.07 15.99 6.23
N GLY A 395 14.19 15.57 5.32
CA GLY A 395 14.44 14.46 4.40
C GLY A 395 15.62 14.69 3.45
N LYS A 396 15.88 15.95 3.06
CA LYS A 396 16.99 16.33 2.18
C LYS A 396 18.37 16.07 2.81
N VAL A 397 18.44 15.99 4.13
CA VAL A 397 19.67 15.60 4.83
C VAL A 397 20.16 14.21 4.41
N LEU A 398 19.24 13.29 4.08
CA LEU A 398 19.57 11.93 3.64
C LEU A 398 19.70 11.80 2.12
N THR A 399 19.50 12.88 1.36
CA THR A 399 19.71 12.87 -0.08
C THR A 399 21.13 13.23 -0.48
N PHE A 400 21.90 13.82 0.44
CA PHE A 400 23.26 14.28 0.19
C PHE A 400 24.28 13.63 1.13
N GLU A 401 25.47 13.38 0.63
CA GLU A 401 26.66 13.02 1.38
C GLU A 401 27.72 14.11 1.19
N GLU A 402 28.35 14.55 2.28
CA GLU A 402 29.45 15.52 2.20
C GLU A 402 30.74 14.77 1.85
N ILE A 403 31.28 15.00 0.64
CA ILE A 403 32.55 14.38 0.20
C ILE A 403 33.73 15.15 0.77
N GLU A 404 33.68 16.47 0.62
CA GLU A 404 34.67 17.43 1.13
C GLU A 404 33.95 18.55 1.86
N PRO A 405 34.61 19.27 2.79
CA PRO A 405 33.96 20.37 3.51
C PRO A 405 33.32 21.39 2.56
N GLY A 406 31.99 21.43 2.55
CA GLY A 406 31.20 22.30 1.66
C GLY A 406 30.89 21.75 0.26
N THR A 407 31.38 20.56 -0.11
CA THR A 407 31.07 19.89 -1.38
C THR A 407 30.17 18.69 -1.12
N TYR A 408 28.97 18.69 -1.72
CA TYR A 408 27.94 17.70 -1.46
C TYR A 408 27.67 16.84 -2.69
N SER A 409 27.53 15.54 -2.47
CA SER A 409 27.14 14.57 -3.49
C SER A 409 25.75 14.05 -3.26
N GLN A 410 24.95 14.00 -4.32
CA GLN A 410 23.59 13.46 -4.22
C GLN A 410 23.64 11.92 -4.22
N ILE A 411 23.28 11.32 -3.09
CA ILE A 411 23.21 9.87 -2.89
C ILE A 411 21.79 9.31 -3.08
N SER A 412 20.76 10.16 -3.10
CA SER A 412 19.36 9.75 -3.31
C SER A 412 18.63 10.63 -4.30
N LEU A 413 17.88 10.01 -5.21
CA LEU A 413 16.95 10.71 -6.11
C LEU A 413 15.57 10.94 -5.48
N PHE A 414 15.27 10.34 -4.32
CA PHE A 414 13.90 10.23 -3.79
C PHE A 414 13.72 11.00 -2.46
N PRO A 415 13.73 12.35 -2.47
CA PRO A 415 13.67 13.16 -1.24
C PRO A 415 12.39 12.97 -0.42
N HIS A 416 11.27 12.64 -1.09
CA HIS A 416 9.98 12.39 -0.43
C HIS A 416 9.98 11.07 0.36
N LEU A 417 10.69 10.04 -0.12
CA LEU A 417 10.89 8.79 0.64
C LEU A 417 11.77 9.03 1.86
N GLN A 418 12.83 9.84 1.70
CA GLN A 418 13.68 10.24 2.82
C GLN A 418 12.94 11.08 3.85
N ALA A 419 12.12 12.04 3.41
CA ALA A 419 11.26 12.86 4.28
C ALA A 419 10.34 11.99 5.14
N ARG A 420 9.71 10.98 4.52
CA ARG A 420 8.92 9.99 5.25
C ARG A 420 9.77 9.21 6.25
N ALA A 421 10.96 8.75 5.87
CA ALA A 421 11.82 7.95 6.73
C ALA A 421 12.27 8.74 7.97
N VAL A 422 12.69 9.99 7.79
CA VAL A 422 13.06 10.91 8.88
C VAL A 422 11.88 11.14 9.80
N MET A 423 10.71 11.50 9.26
CA MET A 423 9.50 11.73 10.06
C MET A 423 9.09 10.50 10.87
N GLN A 424 9.13 9.29 10.28
CA GLN A 424 8.81 8.04 10.98
C GLN A 424 9.85 7.65 12.04
N SER A 425 11.05 8.22 11.98
CA SER A 425 12.12 8.01 12.97
C SER A 425 11.94 8.88 14.21
N ILE A 426 11.07 9.90 14.19
CA ILE A 426 10.79 10.75 15.35
C ILE A 426 9.77 10.07 16.28
N PRO A 427 10.14 9.63 17.51
CA PRO A 427 9.24 8.83 18.35
C PRO A 427 7.93 9.55 18.73
N SER A 428 7.99 10.87 18.90
CA SER A 428 6.82 11.68 19.22
C SER A 428 5.79 11.75 18.08
N TYR A 429 6.15 11.42 16.84
CA TYR A 429 5.23 11.49 15.69
C TYR A 429 4.00 10.60 15.88
N ILE A 430 4.17 9.43 16.51
CA ILE A 430 3.06 8.52 16.81
C ILE A 430 2.22 9.01 17.98
N ARG A 431 2.83 9.72 18.93
CA ARG A 431 2.13 10.24 20.09
C ARG A 431 1.36 11.53 19.77
N ASP A 432 1.90 12.38 18.92
CA ASP A 432 1.36 13.72 18.63
C ASP A 432 0.24 13.69 17.57
N TYR A 433 0.13 12.62 16.76
CA TYR A 433 -0.83 12.49 15.67
C TYR A 433 -1.54 11.15 15.70
N ASP A 434 -2.83 11.11 15.37
CA ASP A 434 -3.59 9.86 15.20
C ASP A 434 -3.31 9.18 13.84
N GLY A 435 -3.89 8.01 13.61
CA GLY A 435 -3.67 7.23 12.38
C GLY A 435 -4.06 7.97 11.10
N ASP A 436 -5.16 8.73 11.15
CA ASP A 436 -5.72 9.44 10.00
C ASP A 436 -4.88 10.67 9.63
N MET A 437 -4.48 11.48 10.61
CA MET A 437 -3.58 12.61 10.39
C MET A 437 -2.20 12.12 9.92
N ARG A 438 -1.68 11.03 10.50
CA ARG A 438 -0.45 10.39 10.00
C ARG A 438 -0.60 9.91 8.56
N TYR A 439 -1.76 9.42 8.17
CA TYR A 439 -2.04 9.01 6.78
C TYR A 439 -2.07 10.23 5.84
N GLN A 440 -2.79 11.29 6.20
CA GLN A 440 -2.87 12.52 5.41
C GLN A 440 -1.50 13.16 5.18
N ILE A 441 -0.68 13.30 6.24
CA ILE A 441 0.68 13.87 6.13
C ILE A 441 1.56 13.00 5.22
N ARG A 442 1.54 11.66 5.41
CA ARG A 442 2.37 10.75 4.60
C ARG A 442 1.96 10.73 3.14
N GLN A 443 0.66 10.71 2.85
CA GLN A 443 0.17 10.79 1.48
C GLN A 443 0.60 12.09 0.81
N ALA A 444 0.55 13.19 1.57
CA ALA A 444 0.95 14.49 1.05
C ALA A 444 2.43 14.52 0.66
N ILE A 445 3.31 14.10 1.58
CA ILE A 445 4.76 14.02 1.34
C ILE A 445 5.08 13.05 0.19
N TYR A 446 4.47 11.87 0.16
CA TYR A 446 4.76 10.88 -0.86
C TYR A 446 4.37 11.36 -2.27
N ALA A 447 3.23 12.04 -2.38
CA ALA A 447 2.70 12.45 -3.67
C ALA A 447 3.20 13.84 -4.14
N SER A 448 4.02 14.55 -3.36
CA SER A 448 4.45 15.92 -3.65
C SER A 448 5.63 16.03 -4.63
N ARG A 449 6.26 14.93 -5.02
CA ARG A 449 7.32 14.92 -6.05
C ARG A 449 6.77 14.29 -7.33
N ARG A 450 7.00 14.90 -8.50
CA ARG A 450 6.73 14.30 -9.81
C ARG A 450 7.88 13.35 -10.18
N HIS A 451 7.57 12.12 -10.56
CA HIS A 451 8.57 11.16 -11.05
C HIS A 451 8.70 11.30 -12.57
N GLY A 452 9.94 11.33 -13.10
CA GLY A 452 10.19 11.31 -14.55
C GLY A 452 9.78 9.96 -15.16
N ASP A 453 10.33 8.88 -14.62
CA ASP A 453 10.24 7.52 -15.18
C ASP A 453 8.84 6.91 -15.14
N PHE A 454 8.07 7.27 -14.11
CA PHE A 454 6.73 6.72 -13.87
C PHE A 454 5.61 7.63 -14.38
N GLY A 455 5.98 8.77 -15.00
CA GLY A 455 5.07 9.88 -15.29
C GLY A 455 4.55 10.54 -14.02
N ARG A 456 3.55 11.43 -14.17
CA ARG A 456 2.90 12.13 -13.04
C ARG A 456 2.60 11.14 -11.91
N THR A 457 3.11 11.41 -10.70
CA THR A 457 2.85 10.65 -9.47
C THR A 457 1.37 10.33 -9.42
N PHE A 458 1.03 9.04 -9.46
CA PHE A 458 -0.36 8.62 -9.42
C PHE A 458 -0.98 9.09 -8.11
N LEU A 459 -1.70 10.21 -8.17
CA LEU A 459 -2.51 10.68 -7.05
C LEU A 459 -3.49 9.55 -6.73
N PRO A 460 -3.49 9.03 -5.49
CA PRO A 460 -4.46 8.03 -5.10
C PRO A 460 -5.86 8.59 -5.40
N MET A 461 -6.70 7.83 -6.10
CA MET A 461 -8.06 8.30 -6.43
C MET A 461 -8.88 8.65 -5.18
N THR A 462 -8.47 8.13 -4.02
CA THR A 462 -9.09 8.34 -2.70
C THR A 462 -8.32 9.30 -1.81
N MET A 463 -7.38 10.09 -2.35
CA MET A 463 -6.65 11.09 -1.57
C MET A 463 -7.62 12.17 -1.08
N GLN A 464 -7.66 12.37 0.24
CA GLN A 464 -8.54 13.35 0.85
C GLN A 464 -8.12 14.78 0.45
N ALA A 465 -9.11 15.69 0.33
CA ALA A 465 -8.87 17.07 -0.10
C ALA A 465 -7.82 17.82 0.75
N PRO A 466 -7.80 17.69 2.10
CA PRO A 466 -6.78 18.35 2.92
C PRO A 466 -5.36 17.84 2.61
N SER A 467 -5.20 16.52 2.47
CA SER A 467 -3.91 15.91 2.09
C SER A 467 -3.47 16.37 0.71
N ARG A 468 -4.40 16.49 -0.24
CA ARG A 468 -4.12 16.97 -1.60
C ARG A 468 -3.68 18.43 -1.63
N ALA A 469 -4.37 19.31 -0.91
CA ALA A 469 -3.97 20.71 -0.80
C ALA A 469 -2.59 20.86 -0.12
N LEU A 470 -2.31 20.06 0.91
CA LEU A 470 -0.99 20.01 1.54
C LEU A 470 0.09 19.52 0.57
N ARG A 471 -0.19 18.44 -0.17
CA ARG A 471 0.69 17.91 -1.22
C ARG A 471 1.06 18.97 -2.25
N ASP A 472 0.08 19.75 -2.65
CA ASP A 472 0.19 20.81 -3.65
C ASP A 472 1.14 21.92 -3.18
N TRP A 473 1.09 22.31 -1.89
CA TRP A 473 2.10 23.18 -1.29
C TRP A 473 3.49 22.55 -1.22
N LEU A 474 3.59 21.28 -0.84
CA LEU A 474 4.88 20.58 -0.78
C LEU A 474 5.52 20.45 -2.17
N GLU A 475 4.73 20.32 -3.24
CA GLU A 475 5.25 20.31 -4.62
C GLU A 475 5.90 21.65 -4.98
N VAL A 476 5.29 22.78 -4.59
CA VAL A 476 5.87 24.12 -4.76
C VAL A 476 7.20 24.25 -4.00
N PHE A 477 7.30 23.74 -2.77
CA PHE A 477 8.54 23.79 -1.99
C PHE A 477 9.66 22.91 -2.56
N TYR A 478 9.31 21.85 -3.30
CA TYR A 478 10.27 20.98 -3.96
C TYR A 478 10.84 21.57 -5.25
N ALA A 479 10.20 22.58 -5.83
CA ALA A 479 10.68 23.29 -7.00
C ALA A 479 11.83 24.27 -6.67
N ALA A 480 12.72 24.46 -7.66
CA ALA A 480 13.74 25.51 -7.62
C ALA A 480 13.08 26.89 -7.48
N GLU A 481 13.76 27.83 -6.84
CA GLU A 481 13.20 29.13 -6.45
C GLU A 481 12.62 29.92 -7.62
N ASP A 482 13.31 29.90 -8.76
CA ASP A 482 12.92 30.53 -10.02
C ASP A 482 11.68 29.89 -10.66
N VAL A 483 11.47 28.59 -10.48
CA VAL A 483 10.36 27.82 -11.08
C VAL A 483 9.17 27.63 -10.12
N ARG A 484 9.22 28.19 -8.90
CA ARG A 484 8.13 28.02 -7.91
C ARG A 484 6.80 28.60 -8.40
N GLN A 485 6.83 29.75 -9.07
CA GLN A 485 5.61 30.39 -9.59
C GLN A 485 4.95 29.53 -10.67
N GLU A 486 5.74 29.02 -11.62
CA GLU A 486 5.23 28.13 -12.68
C GLU A 486 4.69 26.82 -12.11
N THR A 487 5.38 26.27 -11.10
CA THR A 487 4.94 25.06 -10.40
C THR A 487 3.62 25.32 -9.67
N ALA A 488 3.47 26.47 -9.01
CA ALA A 488 2.22 26.86 -8.38
C ALA A 488 1.06 27.01 -9.39
N HIS A 489 1.31 27.59 -10.56
CA HIS A 489 0.31 27.62 -11.64
C HIS A 489 -0.08 26.21 -12.11
N LEU A 490 0.89 25.31 -12.24
CA LEU A 490 0.66 23.93 -12.67
C LEU A 490 -0.18 23.15 -11.64
N VAL A 491 0.14 23.33 -10.37
CA VAL A 491 -0.58 22.74 -9.25
C VAL A 491 -2.01 23.30 -9.16
N ALA A 492 -2.20 24.60 -9.31
CA ALA A 492 -3.52 25.23 -9.37
C ALA A 492 -4.37 24.70 -10.54
N LEU A 493 -3.76 24.56 -11.72
CA LEU A 493 -4.41 23.94 -12.87
C LEU A 493 -4.81 22.49 -12.56
N ASP A 494 -3.90 21.73 -11.97
CA ASP A 494 -4.12 20.34 -11.62
C ASP A 494 -5.28 20.17 -10.62
N ALA A 495 -5.45 21.12 -9.70
CA ALA A 495 -6.55 21.20 -8.75
C ALA A 495 -7.89 21.53 -9.43
N HIS A 496 -7.93 22.56 -10.28
CA HIS A 496 -9.15 22.89 -11.04
C HIS A 496 -9.64 21.73 -11.90
N ILE A 497 -8.72 21.04 -12.58
CA ILE A 497 -9.02 19.86 -13.39
C ILE A 497 -9.53 18.70 -12.54
N ALA A 498 -9.06 18.57 -11.29
CA ALA A 498 -9.53 17.53 -10.38
C ALA A 498 -10.97 17.77 -9.90
N GLU A 499 -11.30 19.00 -9.54
CA GLU A 499 -12.67 19.39 -9.17
C GLU A 499 -13.63 19.26 -10.36
N LEU A 500 -13.21 19.73 -11.55
CA LEU A 500 -13.97 19.54 -12.80
C LEU A 500 -14.23 18.04 -13.07
N HIS A 501 -13.23 17.19 -12.84
CA HIS A 501 -13.40 15.74 -13.00
C HIS A 501 -14.41 15.13 -12.00
N ALA A 502 -14.35 15.54 -10.74
CA ALA A 502 -15.29 15.09 -9.72
C ALA A 502 -16.72 15.51 -10.05
N ASN A 503 -16.92 16.78 -10.42
CA ASN A 503 -18.21 17.33 -10.82
C ASN A 503 -18.75 16.59 -12.04
N TRP A 504 -17.96 16.46 -13.10
CA TRP A 504 -18.35 15.75 -14.31
C TRP A 504 -18.74 14.28 -14.03
N ARG A 505 -17.99 13.55 -13.20
CA ARG A 505 -18.33 12.16 -12.86
C ARG A 505 -19.66 12.05 -12.12
N ASN A 506 -19.91 12.93 -11.17
CA ASN A 506 -21.15 12.95 -10.40
C ASN A 506 -22.33 13.31 -11.31
N GLU A 507 -22.15 14.32 -12.16
CA GLU A 507 -23.14 14.77 -13.13
C GLU A 507 -23.46 13.72 -14.18
N LEU A 508 -22.43 13.10 -14.76
CA LEU A 508 -22.58 12.01 -15.71
C LEU A 508 -23.34 10.84 -15.07
N SER A 509 -22.93 10.40 -13.86
CA SER A 509 -23.61 9.32 -13.15
C SER A 509 -25.07 9.67 -12.83
N ARG A 510 -25.33 10.90 -12.39
CA ARG A 510 -26.68 11.40 -12.07
C ARG A 510 -27.57 11.43 -13.30
N LYS A 511 -27.09 11.99 -14.42
CA LYS A 511 -27.88 12.06 -15.66
C LYS A 511 -28.16 10.68 -16.22
N ILE A 512 -27.17 9.79 -16.23
CA ILE A 512 -27.32 8.39 -16.65
C ILE A 512 -28.39 7.68 -15.80
N LYS A 513 -28.34 7.85 -14.47
CA LYS A 513 -29.34 7.27 -13.55
C LYS A 513 -30.73 7.89 -13.70
N THR A 514 -30.81 9.19 -13.99
CA THR A 514 -32.10 9.89 -14.16
C THR A 514 -32.83 9.40 -15.40
N VAL A 515 -32.10 9.18 -16.51
CA VAL A 515 -32.66 8.60 -17.73
C VAL A 515 -33.25 7.20 -17.47
N LEU A 516 -32.60 6.36 -16.65
CA LEU A 516 -33.11 5.02 -16.34
C LEU A 516 -34.16 4.96 -15.24
N GLY A 517 -34.08 5.83 -14.23
CA GLY A 517 -34.89 5.73 -13.02
C GLY A 517 -36.38 5.98 -13.26
N GLY A 518 -36.77 6.60 -14.39
CA GLY A 518 -38.15 6.94 -14.69
C GLY A 518 -38.82 7.81 -13.61
N VAL A 519 -38.05 8.38 -12.68
CA VAL A 519 -38.55 9.14 -11.54
C VAL A 519 -38.91 10.54 -12.03
N GLY A 520 -40.17 10.69 -12.44
CA GLY A 520 -40.88 11.96 -12.33
C GLY A 520 -40.91 12.88 -13.55
N VAL A 521 -40.97 12.36 -14.77
CA VAL A 521 -41.56 13.13 -15.87
C VAL A 521 -42.76 12.34 -16.39
N GLU A 522 -43.96 12.82 -16.06
CA GLU A 522 -45.23 12.37 -16.64
C GLU A 522 -45.33 12.66 -18.15
N GLU A 523 -44.28 13.19 -18.79
CA GLU A 523 -44.11 13.25 -20.24
C GLU A 523 -43.44 11.98 -20.80
N LYS A 524 -43.94 10.81 -20.42
CA LYS A 524 -43.54 9.56 -21.09
C LYS A 524 -44.04 9.46 -22.54
N ASP A 525 -44.87 10.40 -22.99
CA ASP A 525 -45.52 10.30 -24.30
C ASP A 525 -44.70 10.83 -25.48
N HIS A 526 -43.60 11.59 -25.30
CA HIS A 526 -42.92 12.24 -26.45
C HIS A 526 -41.38 12.07 -26.56
N CYS A 527 -40.73 11.26 -25.71
CA CYS A 527 -39.26 11.10 -25.75
C CYS A 527 -38.75 9.69 -26.10
N THR A 528 -39.51 8.91 -26.88
CA THR A 528 -39.12 7.58 -27.37
C THR A 528 -38.22 7.58 -28.60
N SER A 529 -37.87 8.75 -29.16
CA SER A 529 -36.98 8.76 -30.33
C SER A 529 -35.55 8.43 -29.91
N VAL A 530 -34.92 7.47 -30.57
CA VAL A 530 -33.50 7.07 -30.42
C VAL A 530 -32.56 8.29 -30.40
N THR A 531 -32.95 9.40 -31.04
CA THR A 531 -32.17 10.65 -31.07
C THR A 531 -32.04 11.35 -29.72
N SER A 532 -32.99 11.17 -28.80
CA SER A 532 -32.95 11.79 -27.46
C SER A 532 -31.89 11.15 -26.55
N HIS A 533 -31.47 9.92 -26.84
CA HIS A 533 -30.45 9.19 -26.09
C HIS A 533 -29.04 9.31 -26.67
N LEU A 534 -28.89 9.89 -27.87
CA LEU A 534 -27.59 10.01 -28.55
C LEU A 534 -26.53 10.79 -27.74
N TRP A 535 -26.95 11.64 -26.80
CA TRP A 535 -26.01 12.35 -25.92
C TRP A 535 -25.24 11.41 -24.97
N LEU A 536 -25.78 10.22 -24.65
CA LEU A 536 -25.08 9.19 -23.85
C LEU A 536 -23.89 8.59 -24.62
N GLY A 537 -23.90 8.74 -25.95
CA GLY A 537 -22.92 8.14 -26.85
C GLY A 537 -23.29 6.74 -27.29
N VAL A 538 -22.44 6.16 -28.13
CA VAL A 538 -22.65 4.82 -28.70
C VAL A 538 -21.49 3.90 -28.28
N PRO A 539 -21.76 2.73 -27.67
CA PRO A 539 -20.71 1.77 -27.38
C PRO A 539 -20.18 1.19 -28.69
N PHE A 540 -18.86 1.25 -28.87
CA PHE A 540 -18.20 0.74 -30.06
C PHE A 540 -16.88 0.06 -29.69
N LYS A 541 -16.76 -1.25 -29.93
CA LYS A 541 -15.60 -2.07 -29.58
C LYS A 541 -15.23 -1.91 -28.10
N SER A 542 -14.14 -1.18 -27.82
CA SER A 542 -13.62 -0.93 -26.46
C SER A 542 -13.84 0.51 -25.96
N VAL A 543 -14.59 1.32 -26.71
CA VAL A 543 -14.88 2.73 -26.40
C VAL A 543 -16.38 3.04 -26.37
N VAL A 544 -16.73 4.19 -25.83
CA VAL A 544 -18.04 4.85 -25.95
C VAL A 544 -17.79 6.14 -26.72
N LEU A 545 -18.40 6.25 -27.89
CA LEU A 545 -18.30 7.42 -28.76
C LEU A 545 -19.33 8.45 -28.31
N MET A 546 -18.89 9.48 -27.59
CA MET A 546 -19.78 10.47 -27.01
C MET A 546 -19.77 11.76 -27.83
N PRO A 547 -20.92 12.35 -28.21
CA PRO A 547 -20.94 13.61 -28.94
C PRO A 547 -20.24 14.72 -28.17
N LEU A 548 -19.35 15.47 -28.82
CA LEU A 548 -18.54 16.51 -28.19
C LEU A 548 -19.41 17.54 -27.47
N ARG A 549 -20.46 18.07 -28.12
CA ARG A 549 -21.36 19.07 -27.51
C ARG A 549 -22.07 18.53 -26.26
N GLY A 550 -22.48 17.26 -26.28
CA GLY A 550 -23.05 16.58 -25.12
C GLY A 550 -22.04 16.45 -23.98
N LEU A 551 -20.81 16.05 -24.32
CA LEU A 551 -19.69 15.95 -23.38
C LEU A 551 -19.37 17.28 -22.70
N LEU A 552 -19.19 18.35 -23.49
CA LEU A 552 -18.89 19.68 -22.97
C LEU A 552 -20.00 20.18 -22.06
N ARG A 553 -21.27 19.99 -22.46
CA ARG A 553 -22.43 20.39 -21.65
C ARG A 553 -22.47 19.68 -20.29
N VAL A 554 -22.12 18.40 -20.22
CA VAL A 554 -22.09 17.64 -18.96
C VAL A 554 -20.81 17.92 -18.16
N ALA A 555 -19.67 18.10 -18.81
CA ALA A 555 -18.40 18.35 -18.14
C ALA A 555 -18.35 19.75 -17.52
N LEU A 556 -18.86 20.76 -18.24
CA LEU A 556 -18.83 22.15 -17.81
C LEU A 556 -20.10 22.58 -17.07
N SER A 557 -21.06 21.67 -16.85
CA SER A 557 -22.23 21.99 -16.03
C SER A 557 -21.79 22.33 -14.60
N GLY A 558 -22.17 23.51 -14.12
CA GLY A 558 -21.76 24.02 -12.80
C GLY A 558 -20.40 24.71 -12.79
N ILE A 559 -19.75 24.92 -13.95
CA ILE A 559 -18.51 25.71 -14.02
C ILE A 559 -18.78 27.05 -14.68
N SER A 560 -18.64 28.12 -13.91
CA SER A 560 -18.79 29.49 -14.41
C SER A 560 -17.77 29.84 -15.49
N ASP A 561 -18.15 30.73 -16.40
CA ASP A 561 -17.27 31.25 -17.45
C ASP A 561 -16.01 31.91 -16.88
N PHE A 562 -16.13 32.54 -15.71
CA PHE A 562 -14.98 33.11 -15.01
C PHE A 562 -13.96 32.05 -14.62
N ARG A 563 -14.42 30.91 -14.09
CA ARG A 563 -13.56 29.79 -13.73
C ARG A 563 -12.98 29.11 -14.98
N GLN A 564 -13.75 28.98 -16.06
CA GLN A 564 -13.24 28.47 -17.34
C GLN A 564 -12.09 29.35 -17.88
N LYS A 565 -12.26 30.68 -17.88
CA LYS A 565 -11.22 31.64 -18.27
C LYS A 565 -9.95 31.48 -17.44
N ARG A 566 -10.09 31.31 -16.12
CA ARG A 566 -8.94 31.05 -15.23
C ARG A 566 -8.22 29.74 -15.58
N ILE A 567 -8.96 28.67 -15.90
CA ILE A 567 -8.34 27.40 -16.31
C ILE A 567 -7.55 27.57 -17.62
N ILE A 568 -8.12 28.29 -18.58
CA ILE A 568 -7.46 28.57 -19.88
C ILE A 568 -6.18 29.38 -19.66
N GLU A 569 -6.24 30.44 -18.85
CA GLU A 569 -5.07 31.24 -18.48
C GLU A 569 -3.97 30.36 -17.84
N LEU A 570 -4.35 29.47 -16.92
CA LEU A 570 -3.40 28.53 -16.30
C LEU A 570 -2.82 27.51 -17.30
N ILE A 571 -3.60 27.05 -18.28
CA ILE A 571 -3.10 26.17 -19.35
C ILE A 571 -2.01 26.90 -20.16
N GLU A 572 -2.22 28.18 -20.47
CA GLU A 572 -1.25 28.99 -21.20
C GLU A 572 0.02 29.24 -20.36
N LEU A 573 -0.13 29.63 -19.10
CA LEU A 573 0.97 29.90 -18.17
C LEU A 573 1.83 28.67 -17.86
N THR A 574 1.26 27.46 -17.95
CA THR A 574 1.95 26.21 -17.59
C THR A 574 2.45 25.44 -18.79
N ARG A 575 2.34 26.01 -19.99
CA ARG A 575 2.62 25.33 -21.24
C ARG A 575 4.09 24.98 -21.41
N SER A 576 5.00 25.92 -21.18
CA SER A 576 6.46 25.69 -21.24
C SER A 576 6.86 24.54 -20.33
N ARG A 577 6.39 24.59 -19.09
CA ARG A 577 6.66 23.60 -18.04
C ARG A 577 6.03 22.24 -18.34
N THR A 578 4.81 22.21 -18.88
CA THR A 578 4.16 20.94 -19.24
C THR A 578 4.89 20.27 -20.41
N ALA A 579 5.39 21.06 -21.38
CA ALA A 579 6.19 20.55 -22.47
C ALA A 579 7.51 19.92 -21.97
N SER A 580 8.22 20.59 -21.06
CA SER A 580 9.47 20.06 -20.48
C SER A 580 9.25 18.78 -19.65
N LEU A 581 8.09 18.65 -19.00
CA LEU A 581 7.73 17.45 -18.23
C LEU A 581 7.19 16.31 -19.12
N SER A 582 6.63 16.61 -20.29
CA SER A 582 6.08 15.60 -21.20
C SER A 582 7.16 14.90 -22.01
N SER A 583 8.29 15.57 -22.27
CA SER A 583 9.42 15.00 -22.99
C SER A 583 10.16 13.90 -22.20
N SER A 584 10.07 13.91 -20.86
CA SER A 584 10.79 12.97 -19.99
C SER A 584 10.06 11.65 -19.66
N ALA A 585 8.78 11.51 -20.05
CA ALA A 585 8.00 10.30 -19.78
C ALA A 585 8.15 9.22 -20.88
N GLY A 586 9.36 9.09 -21.45
CA GLY A 586 9.68 8.35 -22.67
C GLY A 586 9.91 6.84 -22.51
N LEU A 587 9.11 6.12 -21.71
CA LEU A 587 9.22 4.65 -21.70
C LEU A 587 8.88 4.08 -23.09
N PRO A 588 9.73 3.21 -23.68
CA PRO A 588 9.49 2.61 -25.00
C PRO A 588 8.12 1.93 -25.06
N GLY A 589 7.29 2.31 -26.03
CA GLY A 589 5.95 1.76 -26.24
C GLY A 589 4.81 2.42 -25.44
N PHE A 590 5.09 3.50 -24.70
CA PHE A 590 4.11 4.23 -23.90
C PHE A 590 4.06 5.73 -24.24
N LYS A 591 3.61 6.11 -25.46
CA LYS A 591 2.97 7.43 -25.66
C LYS A 591 1.64 7.44 -24.86
N ARG A 592 1.73 7.62 -23.54
CA ARG A 592 0.59 7.53 -22.61
C ARG A 592 -0.29 8.78 -22.58
N GLN A 593 0.17 9.89 -23.13
CA GLN A 593 -0.58 11.14 -23.16
C GLN A 593 -0.68 11.62 -24.61
N ALA A 594 -1.90 11.96 -25.03
CA ALA A 594 -2.10 12.70 -26.26
C ALA A 594 -1.36 14.04 -26.12
N GLU A 595 -0.57 14.43 -27.12
CA GLU A 595 0.12 15.72 -27.14
C GLU A 595 -0.87 16.84 -26.86
N GLU A 596 -0.52 17.74 -25.94
CA GLU A 596 -1.35 18.91 -25.69
C GLU A 596 -1.43 19.72 -26.98
N VAL A 597 -2.67 19.91 -27.47
CA VAL A 597 -2.88 20.68 -28.71
C VAL A 597 -2.50 22.10 -28.35
N SER A 598 -1.44 22.59 -28.96
CA SER A 598 -1.05 23.98 -28.77
C SER A 598 -2.16 24.90 -29.29
N SER A 599 -2.24 26.13 -28.77
CA SER A 599 -3.04 27.18 -29.42
C SER A 599 -2.57 27.46 -30.86
N GLY A 600 -1.32 27.10 -31.19
CA GLY A 600 -0.82 26.98 -32.56
C GLY A 600 -1.26 25.71 -33.30
N GLY A 601 -1.61 24.64 -32.59
CA GLY A 601 -2.15 23.37 -33.09
C GLY A 601 -3.63 23.44 -33.47
N LEU A 602 -4.35 24.50 -33.06
CA LEU A 602 -5.60 24.90 -33.72
C LEU A 602 -5.39 25.24 -35.22
N LYS A 603 -4.13 25.40 -35.67
CA LYS A 603 -3.76 25.54 -37.09
C LYS A 603 -3.45 24.21 -37.80
N GLY A 604 -3.53 23.06 -37.10
CA GLY A 604 -3.31 21.73 -37.67
C GLY A 604 -4.45 21.25 -38.57
N THR A 605 -4.29 20.10 -39.24
CA THR A 605 -5.23 19.52 -40.23
C THR A 605 -6.38 18.68 -39.63
N GLY A 606 -6.80 18.94 -38.38
CA GLY A 606 -7.78 18.12 -37.65
C GLY A 606 -9.19 18.70 -37.55
N VAL A 607 -10.12 17.94 -36.97
CA VAL A 607 -11.53 18.33 -36.73
C VAL A 607 -11.62 19.59 -35.88
N THR A 608 -10.68 19.79 -34.93
CA THR A 608 -10.62 21.02 -34.13
C THR A 608 -10.40 22.29 -34.96
N ARG A 609 -9.83 22.20 -36.17
CA ARG A 609 -9.67 23.35 -37.06
C ARG A 609 -10.99 23.73 -37.73
N LYS A 610 -11.76 22.75 -38.20
CA LYS A 610 -13.12 22.99 -38.74
C LYS A 610 -14.01 23.62 -37.66
N LEU A 611 -13.86 23.18 -36.42
CA LEU A 611 -14.49 23.80 -35.26
C LEU A 611 -13.94 25.21 -34.93
N ALA A 612 -12.81 25.65 -35.46
CA ALA A 612 -12.29 27.00 -35.18
C ALA A 612 -12.74 28.06 -36.20
N ASP A 613 -13.40 27.65 -37.29
CA ASP A 613 -13.74 28.53 -38.42
C ASP A 613 -14.95 29.45 -38.16
N SER A 614 -15.84 29.08 -37.24
CA SER A 614 -16.97 29.93 -36.80
C SER A 614 -16.77 30.45 -35.38
N GLU A 615 -17.34 31.62 -35.04
CA GLU A 615 -17.23 32.20 -33.70
C GLU A 615 -17.85 31.29 -32.62
N ALA A 616 -19.00 30.67 -32.92
CA ALA A 616 -19.67 29.73 -32.04
C ALA A 616 -18.87 28.45 -31.84
N ASP A 617 -18.23 27.93 -32.90
CA ASP A 617 -17.44 26.71 -32.78
C ASP A 617 -16.06 26.99 -32.14
N ARG A 618 -15.53 28.22 -32.25
CA ARG A 618 -14.30 28.62 -31.53
C ARG A 618 -14.47 28.50 -30.02
N GLU A 619 -15.65 28.83 -29.49
CA GLU A 619 -15.97 28.62 -28.08
C GLU A 619 -15.92 27.13 -27.71
N ILE A 620 -16.50 26.27 -28.56
CA ILE A 620 -16.46 24.81 -28.40
C ILE A 620 -15.01 24.28 -28.40
N ALA A 621 -14.16 24.79 -29.28
CA ALA A 621 -12.75 24.42 -29.33
C ALA A 621 -12.00 24.80 -28.04
N VAL A 622 -12.28 25.98 -27.49
CA VAL A 622 -11.70 26.44 -26.21
C VAL A 622 -12.19 25.60 -25.03
N GLN A 623 -13.49 25.33 -24.96
CA GLN A 623 -14.10 24.44 -23.97
C GLN A 623 -13.52 23.01 -24.06
N TRP A 624 -13.28 22.53 -25.29
CA TRP A 624 -12.65 21.25 -25.55
C TRP A 624 -11.23 21.17 -24.99
N LEU A 625 -10.41 22.22 -25.07
CA LEU A 625 -9.07 22.21 -24.48
C LEU A 625 -9.11 21.90 -22.96
N VAL A 626 -10.06 22.53 -22.25
CA VAL A 626 -10.25 22.31 -20.81
C VAL A 626 -10.68 20.87 -20.52
N VAL A 627 -11.73 20.41 -21.20
CA VAL A 627 -12.31 19.07 -20.98
C VAL A 627 -11.36 17.97 -21.45
N ARG A 628 -10.64 18.16 -22.55
CA ARG A 628 -9.61 17.24 -23.04
C ARG A 628 -8.49 17.07 -22.03
N ARG A 629 -7.98 18.15 -21.43
CA ARG A 629 -6.94 18.06 -20.39
C ARG A 629 -7.42 17.23 -19.19
N MET A 630 -8.66 17.42 -18.77
CA MET A 630 -9.30 16.59 -17.74
C MET A 630 -9.37 15.11 -18.14
N LEU A 631 -9.89 14.81 -19.33
CA LEU A 631 -10.06 13.44 -19.80
C LEU A 631 -8.73 12.73 -20.01
N THR A 632 -7.70 13.43 -20.52
CA THR A 632 -6.33 12.89 -20.65
C THR A 632 -5.74 12.61 -19.27
N LYS A 633 -5.79 13.56 -18.34
CA LYS A 633 -5.21 13.42 -16.99
C LYS A 633 -5.79 12.21 -16.25
N TYR A 634 -7.10 12.00 -16.36
CA TYR A 634 -7.80 10.88 -15.71
C TYR A 634 -7.97 9.66 -16.62
N ASN A 635 -7.27 9.62 -17.76
CA ASN A 635 -7.21 8.47 -18.65
C ASN A 635 -8.61 7.97 -19.06
N TRP A 636 -9.45 8.91 -19.49
CA TRP A 636 -10.76 8.67 -20.09
C TRP A 636 -10.68 8.59 -21.60
N LEU A 637 -9.82 9.40 -22.24
CA LEU A 637 -9.63 9.34 -23.68
C LEU A 637 -8.99 8.02 -24.09
N SER A 638 -9.54 7.39 -25.12
CA SER A 638 -8.88 6.30 -25.80
C SER A 638 -7.81 6.82 -26.76
N THR A 639 -6.73 6.06 -26.92
CA THR A 639 -5.71 6.32 -27.95
C THR A 639 -5.97 5.53 -29.23
N ARG A 640 -6.91 4.56 -29.17
CA ARG A 640 -7.32 3.71 -30.30
C ARG A 640 -8.81 3.41 -30.25
N VAL A 641 -9.41 3.19 -31.41
CA VAL A 641 -10.79 2.71 -31.54
C VAL A 641 -10.80 1.49 -32.45
N GLY A 642 -10.81 0.29 -31.85
CA GLY A 642 -10.50 -0.93 -32.58
C GLY A 642 -9.03 -0.96 -32.97
N ASP A 643 -8.77 -1.06 -34.27
CA ASP A 643 -7.42 -1.11 -34.83
C ASP A 643 -6.88 0.29 -35.15
N ASP A 644 -7.77 1.27 -35.29
CA ASP A 644 -7.45 2.63 -35.75
C ASP A 644 -6.91 3.49 -34.61
N ALA A 645 -5.94 4.34 -34.94
CA ALA A 645 -5.40 5.33 -34.01
C ALA A 645 -6.36 6.53 -33.90
N VAL A 646 -6.59 7.00 -32.67
CA VAL A 646 -7.36 8.24 -32.47
C VAL A 646 -6.48 9.42 -32.90
N PRO A 647 -7.02 10.38 -33.67
CA PRO A 647 -6.31 11.60 -34.04
C PRO A 647 -5.73 12.34 -32.83
N VAL A 648 -4.68 13.13 -33.05
CA VAL A 648 -3.99 13.85 -31.97
C VAL A 648 -4.95 14.77 -31.22
N ASP A 649 -5.91 15.40 -31.92
CA ASP A 649 -6.91 16.29 -31.31
C ASP A 649 -7.97 15.57 -30.44
N GLY A 650 -8.03 14.24 -30.52
CA GLY A 650 -8.90 13.38 -29.72
C GLY A 650 -10.36 13.36 -30.17
N ILE A 651 -10.66 13.83 -31.39
CA ILE A 651 -12.01 13.88 -31.95
C ILE A 651 -12.07 12.97 -33.18
N LEU A 652 -13.20 12.27 -33.33
CA LEU A 652 -13.52 11.41 -34.46
C LEU A 652 -14.78 11.91 -35.17
N LEU A 653 -14.93 11.55 -36.43
CA LEU A 653 -16.17 11.74 -37.19
C LEU A 653 -16.89 10.39 -37.27
N GLY A 654 -18.21 10.40 -37.22
CA GLY A 654 -18.98 9.17 -37.27
C GLY A 654 -20.27 9.30 -38.04
N ILE A 655 -20.69 8.22 -38.69
CA ILE A 655 -21.95 8.13 -39.42
C ILE A 655 -22.76 7.02 -38.76
N LEU A 656 -23.93 7.37 -38.24
CA LEU A 656 -24.84 6.42 -37.61
C LEU A 656 -25.97 6.09 -38.58
N THR A 657 -26.27 4.81 -38.75
CA THR A 657 -27.49 4.36 -39.43
C THR A 657 -28.51 3.96 -38.39
N LEU A 658 -29.62 4.69 -38.27
CA LEU A 658 -30.67 4.42 -37.28
C LEU A 658 -31.91 3.87 -37.99
N GLU A 659 -32.51 2.82 -37.46
CA GLU A 659 -33.86 2.40 -37.90
C GLU A 659 -34.90 3.24 -37.16
N VAL A 660 -35.70 4.01 -37.89
CA VAL A 660 -36.70 4.94 -37.33
C VAL A 660 -38.11 4.46 -37.69
N GLY A 661 -38.92 4.16 -36.65
CA GLY A 661 -40.34 3.82 -36.77
C GLY A 661 -40.65 2.33 -37.01
N GLU A 662 -41.94 1.98 -36.96
CA GLU A 662 -42.43 0.61 -37.23
C GLU A 662 -42.22 0.18 -38.69
N ASP A 663 -42.12 1.15 -39.61
CA ASP A 663 -41.95 0.93 -41.05
C ASP A 663 -40.49 0.61 -41.48
N GLN A 664 -39.56 0.45 -40.51
CA GLN A 664 -38.14 0.11 -40.74
C GLN A 664 -37.40 1.05 -41.72
N HIS A 665 -37.74 2.33 -41.75
CA HIS A 665 -36.98 3.30 -42.54
C HIS A 665 -35.64 3.62 -41.85
N SER A 666 -34.52 3.31 -42.51
CA SER A 666 -33.20 3.69 -42.03
C SER A 666 -32.91 5.16 -42.33
N GLU A 667 -32.45 5.91 -41.33
CA GLU A 667 -31.96 7.27 -41.43
C GLU A 667 -30.43 7.31 -41.21
N VAL A 668 -29.72 8.12 -42.00
CA VAL A 668 -28.29 8.40 -41.79
C VAL A 668 -28.14 9.67 -40.98
N VAL A 669 -27.53 9.55 -39.81
CA VAL A 669 -27.24 10.66 -38.91
C VAL A 669 -25.73 10.93 -38.92
N PRO A 670 -25.25 12.00 -39.57
CA PRO A 670 -23.85 12.41 -39.50
C PRO A 670 -23.54 13.00 -38.12
N MET A 671 -22.43 12.57 -37.53
CA MET A 671 -21.87 13.05 -36.27
C MET A 671 -20.49 13.64 -36.53
N ASP A 672 -20.43 14.96 -36.55
CA ASP A 672 -19.27 15.77 -36.93
C ASP A 672 -18.23 15.96 -35.80
N ALA A 673 -18.52 15.50 -34.58
CA ALA A 673 -17.56 15.48 -33.49
C ALA A 673 -17.92 14.43 -32.41
N LEU A 674 -17.23 13.29 -32.42
CA LEU A 674 -17.33 12.22 -31.44
C LEU A 674 -16.04 12.12 -30.62
N VAL A 675 -16.17 11.93 -29.32
CA VAL A 675 -15.05 11.75 -28.39
C VAL A 675 -15.00 10.30 -27.93
N PRO A 676 -13.91 9.55 -28.22
CA PRO A 676 -13.79 8.16 -27.84
C PRO A 676 -13.38 8.02 -26.37
N LEU A 677 -14.34 7.70 -25.51
CA LEU A 677 -14.13 7.46 -24.08
C LEU A 677 -13.95 5.96 -23.79
N ARG A 678 -13.03 5.58 -22.91
CA ARG A 678 -12.76 4.17 -22.59
C ARG A 678 -13.94 3.51 -21.86
N GLN A 679 -14.46 2.39 -22.38
CA GLN A 679 -15.55 1.63 -21.75
C GLN A 679 -15.23 1.19 -20.32
N ARG A 680 -13.97 0.81 -20.04
CA ARG A 680 -13.52 0.44 -18.68
C ARG A 680 -13.84 1.51 -17.64
N ARG A 681 -13.88 2.80 -18.02
CA ARG A 681 -14.24 3.88 -17.10
C ARG A 681 -15.74 3.92 -16.78
N PHE A 682 -16.58 3.61 -17.75
CA PHE A 682 -18.01 3.42 -17.53
C PHE A 682 -18.26 2.20 -16.64
N GLN A 683 -17.58 1.07 -16.89
CA GLN A 683 -17.65 -0.11 -16.04
C GLN A 683 -17.24 0.19 -14.58
N GLN A 684 -16.21 1.00 -14.38
CA GLN A 684 -15.79 1.45 -13.03
C GLN A 684 -16.81 2.37 -12.35
N LEU A 685 -17.53 3.18 -13.13
CA LEU A 685 -18.49 4.15 -12.62
C LEU A 685 -19.87 3.53 -12.34
N LEU A 686 -20.29 2.61 -13.21
CA LEU A 686 -21.66 2.11 -13.29
C LEU A 686 -21.77 0.60 -12.99
N GLY A 687 -20.67 -0.15 -12.97
CA GLY A 687 -20.66 -1.60 -12.72
C GLY A 687 -20.50 -2.44 -13.99
N GLU A 688 -20.43 -3.78 -13.84
CA GLU A 688 -20.18 -4.69 -14.97
C GLU A 688 -21.36 -4.79 -15.96
N GLY A 689 -22.58 -4.53 -15.50
CA GLY A 689 -23.80 -4.55 -16.32
C GLY A 689 -24.03 -3.30 -17.17
N TRP A 690 -23.15 -2.30 -17.10
CA TRP A 690 -23.44 -0.96 -17.63
C TRP A 690 -23.83 -0.94 -19.13
N ALA A 691 -23.18 -1.75 -19.96
CA ALA A 691 -23.50 -1.76 -21.39
C ALA A 691 -24.94 -2.26 -21.63
N ARG A 692 -25.36 -3.32 -20.93
CA ARG A 692 -26.72 -3.87 -21.05
C ARG A 692 -27.77 -2.99 -20.37
N GLU A 693 -27.42 -2.36 -19.26
CA GLU A 693 -28.36 -1.53 -18.50
C GLU A 693 -28.61 -0.18 -19.14
N TYR A 694 -27.57 0.45 -19.72
CA TYR A 694 -27.64 1.84 -20.19
C TYR A 694 -27.59 1.98 -21.72
N TYR A 695 -27.24 0.93 -22.47
CA TYR A 695 -27.02 1.00 -23.92
C TYR A 695 -27.62 -0.18 -24.70
N ASP A 696 -28.65 -0.87 -24.17
CA ASP A 696 -29.31 -1.98 -24.89
C ASP A 696 -29.95 -1.50 -26.20
N ASP A 697 -30.52 -0.30 -26.18
CA ASP A 697 -31.16 0.36 -27.32
C ASP A 697 -30.18 1.18 -28.18
N ALA A 698 -28.88 1.16 -27.86
CA ALA A 698 -27.89 1.90 -28.62
C ALA A 698 -27.62 1.24 -29.99
N PRO A 699 -27.24 2.02 -31.03
CA PRO A 699 -26.87 1.47 -32.33
C PRO A 699 -25.80 0.38 -32.18
N LYS A 700 -25.92 -0.72 -32.93
CA LYS A 700 -24.93 -1.80 -32.89
C LYS A 700 -23.68 -1.36 -33.64
N GLU A 701 -22.56 -2.03 -33.38
CA GLU A 701 -21.28 -1.68 -34.01
C GLU A 701 -21.33 -1.64 -35.54
N ARG A 702 -22.14 -2.50 -36.15
CA ARG A 702 -22.34 -2.54 -37.61
C ARG A 702 -23.06 -1.31 -38.18
N ASP A 703 -23.75 -0.57 -37.33
CA ASP A 703 -24.56 0.61 -37.67
C ASP A 703 -23.74 1.91 -37.54
N VAL A 704 -22.47 1.81 -37.11
CA VAL A 704 -21.57 2.93 -36.88
C VAL A 704 -20.37 2.83 -37.81
N ILE A 705 -20.16 3.87 -38.63
CA ILE A 705 -18.95 4.05 -39.44
C ILE A 705 -18.15 5.18 -38.82
N ILE A 706 -16.85 4.96 -38.59
CA ILE A 706 -15.94 5.98 -38.06
C ILE A 706 -15.05 6.46 -39.20
N VAL A 707 -14.86 7.77 -39.28
CA VAL A 707 -13.96 8.42 -40.24
C VAL A 707 -13.03 9.34 -39.46
N THR A 708 -11.74 9.33 -39.79
CA THR A 708 -10.72 10.15 -39.13
C THR A 708 -10.46 11.45 -39.89
N GLU A 709 -10.64 11.46 -41.21
CA GLU A 709 -10.40 12.60 -42.08
C GLU A 709 -11.69 13.35 -42.46
N VAL A 710 -11.62 14.69 -42.43
CA VAL A 710 -12.78 15.56 -42.69
C VAL A 710 -13.28 15.44 -44.14
N GLU A 711 -12.35 15.32 -45.09
CA GLU A 711 -12.68 15.23 -46.52
C GLU A 711 -13.41 13.92 -46.84
N GLU A 712 -12.93 12.80 -46.29
CA GLU A 712 -13.55 11.48 -46.43
C GLU A 712 -14.94 11.41 -45.79
N PHE A 713 -15.18 12.18 -44.71
CA PHE A 713 -16.44 12.17 -43.99
C PHE A 713 -17.61 12.67 -44.84
N ASP A 714 -17.45 13.81 -45.51
CA ASP A 714 -18.51 14.38 -46.35
C ASP A 714 -18.84 13.45 -47.52
N GLU A 715 -17.82 12.82 -48.13
CA GLU A 715 -18.01 11.80 -49.17
C GLU A 715 -18.73 10.54 -48.66
N ALA A 716 -18.33 10.05 -47.48
CA ALA A 716 -18.91 8.86 -46.86
C ALA A 716 -20.39 9.09 -46.49
N VAL A 717 -20.76 10.27 -46.01
CA VAL A 717 -22.16 10.65 -45.73
C VAL A 717 -22.98 10.61 -47.02
N GLN A 718 -22.52 11.27 -48.09
CA GLN A 718 -23.24 11.28 -49.37
C GLN A 718 -23.38 9.87 -49.97
N ARG A 719 -22.32 9.06 -49.88
CA ARG A 719 -22.34 7.66 -50.31
C ARG A 719 -23.40 6.86 -49.55
N ARG A 720 -23.46 7.00 -48.23
CA ARG A 720 -24.41 6.25 -47.40
C ARG A 720 -25.86 6.66 -47.61
N ILE A 721 -26.11 7.97 -47.77
CA ILE A 721 -27.44 8.48 -48.13
C ILE A 721 -27.90 7.89 -49.47
N LYS A 722 -26.99 7.81 -50.45
CA LYS A 722 -27.28 7.23 -51.76
C LYS A 722 -27.57 5.72 -51.66
N GLU A 723 -26.76 4.97 -50.91
CA GLU A 723 -26.97 3.52 -50.70
C GLU A 723 -28.32 3.21 -50.05
N LEU A 724 -28.74 3.98 -49.05
CA LEU A 724 -30.05 3.84 -48.43
C LEU A 724 -31.18 4.14 -49.41
N ARG A 725 -31.04 5.19 -50.23
CA ARG A 725 -32.03 5.54 -51.26
C ARG A 725 -32.16 4.48 -52.34
N ASP A 726 -31.04 3.88 -52.74
CA ASP A 726 -30.99 2.88 -53.81
C ASP A 726 -31.38 1.47 -53.32
N GLY A 727 -31.61 1.28 -52.00
CA GLY A 727 -31.96 -0.02 -51.41
C GLY A 727 -30.86 -1.07 -51.51
N THR A 728 -29.62 -0.66 -51.81
CA THR A 728 -28.48 -1.53 -52.09
C THR A 728 -27.64 -1.84 -50.84
N SER A 729 -28.23 -1.76 -49.64
CA SER A 729 -27.54 -1.98 -48.35
C SER A 729 -27.16 -3.46 -48.10
N ASN A 730 -26.34 -4.02 -48.98
CA ASN A 730 -25.59 -5.26 -48.80
C ASN A 730 -24.09 -4.97 -48.75
N VAL A 731 -23.69 -3.91 -48.05
CA VAL A 731 -22.27 -3.62 -47.82
C VAL A 731 -21.85 -4.40 -46.57
N PRO A 732 -20.90 -5.35 -46.65
CA PRO A 732 -20.28 -5.95 -45.46
C PRO A 732 -19.59 -4.83 -44.66
N PRO A 733 -19.48 -4.94 -43.32
CA PRO A 733 -18.87 -3.90 -42.50
C PRO A 733 -17.53 -3.50 -43.11
N ALA A 734 -17.36 -2.22 -43.41
CA ALA A 734 -16.14 -1.70 -44.00
C ALA A 734 -14.97 -2.00 -43.06
N ILE A 735 -14.22 -3.06 -43.37
CA ILE A 735 -12.86 -3.24 -42.90
C ILE A 735 -12.01 -2.55 -43.96
N THR A 736 -11.58 -1.31 -43.73
CA THR A 736 -10.50 -0.72 -44.52
C THR A 736 -9.66 0.25 -43.70
N ALA A 737 -8.35 -0.03 -43.80
CA ALA A 737 -7.15 0.81 -43.70
C ALA A 737 -6.64 1.24 -42.32
#